data_AF-A0A2V2A6X2-F1
#
_entry.id   AF-A0A2V2A6X2-F1
#
_cell.length_a   1.000
_cell.length_b   1.000
_cell.length_c   1.000
_cell.angle_alpha   90.00
_cell.angle_beta   90.00
_cell.angle_gamma   90.00
#
_symmetry.space_group_name_H-M   'P 1'
#
loop_
_entity.id
_entity.type
_entity.pdbx_description
1 polymer ?
#
loop_
_entity_poly.entity_id
_entity_poly.type
_entity_poly.pdbx_seq_one_letter_code
_entity_poly.pdbx_strand_id
1 'polypeptide(L)'
;MRSVLLALTLSLSCTSLLAQSLTLQELIDKQQSDPLLRAGQADLRALDAEARLHQDRAGWQVFAGAGAGRFEELVTPDVRDDYFGRNLSLGVRHPLLGSLKRQLDLLQANQYERQRQQSRVALEVASQRLALRSAYADWWRVQQEVAFCDALIPTAKKADQAIRLRMEKGLSRTSEGQLQLDEWEGLSTRCKALTKIEVDVREDLASISMSGLPAGAQAVAEPLAPQPQPLVQWQALLNQHPRVTEKQSLRDLADKERENPWYSSIDSDVALASTREYRSDSDKAGSGLVASLYFSTPFDLVGNTRARQQVADARYEAASDRVEAEQRALGLELSKALRAQNTAQASITQRSQQWHTAALALDEEKARSTLDANGNLTALLTAERVYFQSGFELIAAWHAAWLRQAELNLFTEDSPQFAALLGDERLEWWPMIKPQPAAIAATSTSAVRRKNVPVEPEKWLQATYVWNSEALLDPVRRQAELQALRKAGMQKIYLGLNAVQVANLSATRQRLEQLLQDAARSGLQVSLLLGDPSWIEPQHRKQLTELLGKLDGLPFTSLHLDLEVEQLGMPVPDQRLKDWLDTLRAATVASQWPVAISSHPRWFVAAQAGHPCVPCALPAIGVRQVSLMIYTRNPQRSAQLAGEIAQRWPDLQFRLAQSTEPQLPSTESWAGASAEQLQRQVAKWRDQLQPQGVAGIDWQAWRDFPKR
;
A
#
# COMPACT_ATOMS: atom_id res chain seq x y z
N MET A 1 70.47 24.63 -2.67
CA MET A 1 69.66 23.39 -2.62
C MET A 1 68.28 23.74 -2.10
N ARG A 2 67.27 23.08 -2.66
CA ARG A 2 65.88 23.55 -2.83
C ARG A 2 65.10 23.75 -1.52
N SER A 3 64.45 24.91 -1.40
CA SER A 3 63.29 25.15 -0.54
C SER A 3 62.04 24.70 -1.27
N VAL A 4 61.20 23.88 -0.66
CA VAL A 4 59.90 23.46 -1.21
C VAL A 4 58.80 24.03 -0.33
N LEU A 5 58.10 25.02 -0.86
CA LEU A 5 56.82 25.53 -0.37
C LEU A 5 55.75 24.47 -0.64
N LEU A 6 55.06 24.03 0.42
CA LEU A 6 53.83 23.24 0.31
C LEU A 6 52.65 24.23 0.34
N ALA A 7 52.02 24.46 -0.81
CA ALA A 7 50.77 25.21 -0.90
C ALA A 7 49.60 24.28 -0.55
N LEU A 8 48.96 24.51 0.60
CA LEU A 8 47.65 23.94 0.90
C LEU A 8 46.58 24.69 0.09
N THR A 9 46.08 24.06 -0.96
CA THR A 9 44.83 24.46 -1.62
C THR A 9 43.65 23.92 -0.80
N LEU A 10 43.02 24.78 0.01
CA LEU A 10 41.67 24.53 0.53
C LEU A 10 40.69 24.60 -0.64
N SER A 11 40.27 23.44 -1.14
CA SER A 11 39.08 23.31 -1.96
C SER A 11 37.85 23.40 -1.06
N LEU A 12 37.28 24.61 -0.92
CA LEU A 12 35.88 24.75 -0.50
C LEU A 12 35.01 24.12 -1.59
N SER A 13 34.56 22.90 -1.34
CA SER A 13 33.46 22.31 -2.09
C SER A 13 32.20 23.07 -1.72
N CYS A 14 31.82 24.05 -2.53
CA CYS A 14 30.44 24.53 -2.57
C CYS A 14 29.57 23.35 -2.96
N THR A 15 28.98 22.68 -1.97
CA THR A 15 27.82 21.82 -2.19
C THR A 15 26.71 22.69 -2.73
N SER A 16 26.52 22.67 -4.04
CA SER A 16 25.30 23.14 -4.68
C SER A 16 24.15 22.40 -4.02
N LEU A 17 23.38 23.10 -3.18
CA LEU A 17 22.10 22.62 -2.65
C LEU A 17 21.17 22.45 -3.86
N LEU A 18 21.17 21.26 -4.43
CA LEU A 18 20.13 20.84 -5.37
C LEU A 18 18.82 20.87 -4.60
N ALA A 19 17.82 21.57 -5.13
CA ALA A 19 16.47 21.56 -4.58
C ALA A 19 15.99 20.10 -4.54
N GLN A 20 15.77 19.58 -3.33
CA GLN A 20 15.29 18.22 -3.13
C GLN A 20 13.77 18.27 -3.20
N SER A 21 13.18 17.57 -4.17
CA SER A 21 11.74 17.34 -4.18
C SER A 21 11.37 16.53 -2.93
N LEU A 22 10.54 17.10 -2.07
CA LEU A 22 10.04 16.43 -0.88
C LEU A 22 8.59 16.06 -1.15
N THR A 23 8.30 14.77 -1.21
CA THR A 23 6.94 14.27 -1.47
C THR A 23 6.14 14.19 -0.18
N LEU A 24 4.81 14.27 -0.29
CA LEU A 24 3.91 14.07 0.85
C LEU A 24 4.07 12.69 1.49
N GLN A 25 4.30 11.65 0.68
CA GLN A 25 4.50 10.29 1.19
C GLN A 25 5.73 10.21 2.11
N GLU A 26 6.82 10.89 1.80
CA GLU A 26 8.01 10.93 2.66
C GLU A 26 7.74 11.60 4.01
N LEU A 27 6.79 12.54 4.08
CA LEU A 27 6.36 13.14 5.35
C LEU A 27 5.43 12.21 6.13
N ILE A 28 4.50 11.52 5.45
CA ILE A 28 3.61 10.52 6.06
C ILE A 28 4.43 9.38 6.67
N ASP A 29 5.44 8.87 5.97
CA ASP A 29 6.26 7.74 6.42
C ASP A 29 7.08 8.08 7.67
N LYS A 30 7.45 9.36 7.86
CA LYS A 30 8.20 9.85 9.02
C LYS A 30 7.32 10.05 10.27
N GLN A 31 6.00 10.08 10.12
CA GLN A 31 5.05 10.41 11.19
C GLN A 31 4.85 9.27 12.22
N GLN A 32 5.51 8.12 12.07
CA GLN A 32 5.37 6.93 12.93
C GLN A 32 5.76 7.13 14.41
N SER A 33 6.25 8.30 14.81
CA SER A 33 6.74 8.60 16.17
C SER A 33 5.82 9.49 17.02
N ASP A 34 4.61 9.77 16.55
CA ASP A 34 3.65 10.66 17.22
C ASP A 34 3.37 10.26 18.70
N PRO A 35 3.43 11.20 19.67
CA PRO A 35 3.08 10.95 21.07
C PRO A 35 1.69 10.34 21.29
N LEU A 36 0.67 10.79 20.54
CA LEU A 36 -0.70 10.26 20.60
C LEU A 36 -0.76 8.82 20.09
N LEU A 37 -0.03 8.51 19.02
CA LEU A 37 0.08 7.14 18.51
C LEU A 37 0.77 6.24 19.56
N ARG A 38 1.84 6.72 20.20
CA ARG A 38 2.53 5.99 21.27
C ARG A 38 1.65 5.78 22.50
N ALA A 39 0.82 6.76 22.87
CA ALA A 39 -0.16 6.63 23.94
C ALA A 39 -1.20 5.55 23.61
N GLY A 40 -1.78 5.58 22.40
CA GLY A 40 -2.72 4.56 21.94
C GLY A 40 -2.12 3.14 21.91
N GLN A 41 -0.85 3.00 21.50
CA GLN A 41 -0.12 1.73 21.58
C GLN A 41 0.16 1.28 23.03
N ALA A 42 0.35 2.21 23.97
CA ALA A 42 0.47 1.88 25.39
C ALA A 42 -0.85 1.37 25.96
N ASP A 43 -1.98 1.99 25.60
CA ASP A 43 -3.32 1.54 26.01
C ASP A 43 -3.62 0.13 25.50
N LEU A 44 -3.25 -0.19 24.24
CA LEU A 44 -3.39 -1.55 23.71
C LEU A 44 -2.58 -2.57 24.50
N ARG A 45 -1.35 -2.23 24.91
CA ARG A 45 -0.53 -3.09 25.78
C ARG A 45 -1.14 -3.26 27.17
N ALA A 46 -1.78 -2.23 27.71
CA ALA A 46 -2.51 -2.31 28.97
C ALA A 46 -3.70 -3.27 28.85
N LEU A 47 -4.49 -3.17 27.78
CA LEU A 47 -5.60 -4.09 27.51
C LEU A 47 -5.13 -5.54 27.34
N ASP A 48 -4.02 -5.77 26.63
CA ASP A 48 -3.43 -7.11 26.50
C ASP A 48 -2.96 -7.68 27.86
N ALA A 49 -2.46 -6.83 28.76
CA ALA A 49 -2.09 -7.24 30.12
C ALA A 49 -3.33 -7.53 30.98
N GLU A 50 -4.39 -6.72 30.88
CA GLU A 50 -5.66 -6.96 31.55
C GLU A 50 -6.31 -8.28 31.09
N ALA A 51 -6.26 -8.59 29.80
CA ALA A 51 -6.72 -9.87 29.27
C ALA A 51 -6.00 -11.05 29.96
N ARG A 52 -4.68 -10.96 30.13
CA ARG A 52 -3.91 -11.99 30.85
C ARG A 52 -4.34 -12.09 32.31
N LEU A 53 -4.56 -10.96 32.99
CA LEU A 53 -5.07 -10.96 34.37
C LEU A 53 -6.43 -11.66 34.49
N HIS A 54 -7.35 -11.45 33.54
CA HIS A 54 -8.65 -12.13 33.53
C HIS A 54 -8.52 -13.62 33.18
N GLN A 55 -7.62 -13.99 32.27
CA GLN A 55 -7.34 -15.38 31.91
C GLN A 55 -6.75 -16.15 33.10
N ASP A 56 -5.78 -15.57 33.81
CA ASP A 56 -5.19 -16.15 35.01
C ASP A 56 -6.25 -16.28 36.11
N ARG A 57 -7.16 -15.31 36.22
CA ARG A 57 -8.25 -15.36 37.19
C ARG A 57 -9.35 -16.36 36.86
N ALA A 58 -9.52 -16.72 35.59
CA ALA A 58 -10.43 -17.78 35.16
C ALA A 58 -9.87 -19.18 35.44
N GLY A 59 -8.55 -19.31 35.66
CA GLY A 59 -7.87 -20.56 35.98
C GLY A 59 -7.71 -20.82 37.49
N TRP A 60 -6.77 -21.71 37.81
CA TRP A 60 -6.40 -22.03 39.19
C TRP A 60 -5.64 -20.86 39.85
N GLN A 61 -6.08 -20.48 41.03
CA GLN A 61 -5.49 -19.40 41.82
C GLN A 61 -4.92 -19.96 43.12
N VAL A 62 -3.73 -19.49 43.52
CA VAL A 62 -3.20 -19.75 44.86
C VAL A 62 -3.70 -18.66 45.81
N PHE A 63 -4.09 -19.04 47.01
CA PHE A 63 -4.43 -18.09 48.07
C PHE A 63 -3.78 -18.50 49.39
N ALA A 64 -3.46 -17.51 50.21
CA ALA A 64 -2.97 -17.69 51.56
C ALA A 64 -3.75 -16.79 52.52
N GLY A 65 -4.10 -17.31 53.68
CA GLY A 65 -4.76 -16.58 54.74
C GLY A 65 -3.99 -16.72 56.05
N ALA A 66 -3.99 -15.65 56.84
CA ALA A 66 -3.46 -15.67 58.20
C ALA A 66 -4.44 -14.91 59.09
N GLY A 67 -4.85 -15.52 60.20
CA GLY A 67 -5.75 -14.93 61.17
C GLY A 67 -5.20 -15.11 62.58
N ALA A 68 -5.49 -14.16 63.45
CA ALA A 68 -5.19 -14.25 64.87
C ALA A 68 -6.37 -13.66 65.64
N GLY A 69 -6.76 -14.31 66.73
CA GLY A 69 -7.92 -13.91 67.50
C GLY A 69 -7.94 -14.53 68.89
N ARG A 70 -8.87 -14.05 69.71
CA ARG A 70 -9.24 -14.67 70.97
C ARG A 70 -10.50 -15.49 70.71
N PHE A 71 -10.47 -16.76 71.08
CA PHE A 71 -11.56 -17.70 70.88
C PHE A 71 -12.06 -18.15 72.25
N GLU A 72 -13.38 -18.23 72.38
CA GLU A 72 -14.08 -18.71 73.57
C GLU A 72 -15.00 -19.85 73.12
N GLU A 73 -14.49 -21.09 73.15
CA GLU A 73 -15.13 -22.28 72.59
C GLU A 73 -15.75 -23.15 73.70
N LEU A 74 -16.95 -23.68 73.47
CA LEU A 74 -17.57 -24.66 74.37
C LEU A 74 -17.03 -26.06 74.06
N VAL A 75 -16.28 -26.66 75.00
CA VAL A 75 -15.76 -28.03 74.90
C VAL A 75 -16.81 -29.05 75.34
N THR A 76 -17.59 -28.70 76.36
CA THR A 76 -18.81 -29.40 76.78
C THR A 76 -19.90 -28.35 77.09
N PRO A 77 -21.16 -28.74 77.34
CA PRO A 77 -22.23 -27.78 77.66
C PRO A 77 -21.90 -26.83 78.83
N ASP A 78 -21.03 -27.26 79.76
CA ASP A 78 -20.67 -26.52 80.97
C ASP A 78 -19.18 -26.13 81.03
N VAL A 79 -18.35 -26.53 80.06
CA VAL A 79 -16.91 -26.27 80.05
C VAL A 79 -16.55 -25.42 78.83
N ARG A 80 -16.00 -24.24 79.11
CA ARG A 80 -15.51 -23.29 78.13
C ARG A 80 -13.99 -23.27 78.11
N ASP A 81 -13.45 -23.15 76.91
CA ASP A 81 -12.03 -23.09 76.63
C ASP A 81 -11.69 -21.76 75.95
N ASP A 82 -10.84 -20.98 76.63
CA ASP A 82 -10.49 -19.61 76.24
C ASP A 82 -9.01 -19.58 75.85
N TYR A 83 -8.74 -19.30 74.59
CA TYR A 83 -7.37 -19.30 74.08
C TYR A 83 -7.14 -18.20 73.05
N PHE A 84 -5.88 -17.81 72.90
CA PHE A 84 -5.44 -17.03 71.76
C PHE A 84 -5.03 -17.98 70.64
N GLY A 85 -5.71 -17.89 69.51
CA GLY A 85 -5.49 -18.72 68.34
C GLY A 85 -4.81 -17.94 67.21
N ARG A 86 -3.93 -18.62 66.47
CA ARG A 86 -3.39 -18.17 65.18
C ARG A 86 -3.66 -19.25 64.15
N ASN A 87 -4.23 -18.89 63.01
CA ASN A 87 -4.43 -19.80 61.90
C ASN A 87 -3.65 -19.33 60.67
N LEU A 88 -3.14 -20.31 59.93
CA LEU A 88 -2.54 -20.12 58.62
C LEU A 88 -3.23 -21.07 57.65
N SER A 89 -3.63 -20.56 56.50
CA SER A 89 -4.18 -21.34 55.40
C SER A 89 -3.39 -21.08 54.13
N LEU A 90 -3.10 -22.15 53.38
CA LEU A 90 -2.52 -22.07 52.06
C LEU A 90 -3.27 -23.05 51.18
N GLY A 91 -3.76 -22.58 50.04
CA GLY A 91 -4.59 -23.40 49.17
C GLY A 91 -4.63 -22.94 47.74
N VAL A 92 -5.32 -23.74 46.94
CA VAL A 92 -5.67 -23.42 45.55
C VAL A 92 -7.18 -23.34 45.43
N ARG A 93 -7.67 -22.45 44.57
CA ARG A 93 -9.09 -22.34 44.23
C ARG A 93 -9.30 -22.18 42.74
N HIS A 94 -10.46 -22.59 42.25
CA HIS A 94 -10.86 -22.44 40.86
C HIS A 94 -12.31 -21.94 40.79
N PRO A 95 -12.60 -20.84 40.06
CA PRO A 95 -13.97 -20.35 39.92
C PRO A 95 -14.81 -21.33 39.07
N LEU A 96 -16.10 -21.44 39.39
CA LEU A 96 -17.07 -22.30 38.70
C LEU A 96 -18.32 -21.48 38.34
N LEU A 97 -19.18 -22.04 37.50
CA LEU A 97 -20.50 -21.48 37.11
C LEU A 97 -20.43 -19.98 36.77
N GLY A 98 -21.17 -19.14 37.50
CA GLY A 98 -21.27 -17.69 37.28
C GLY A 98 -19.98 -16.94 37.59
N SER A 99 -19.16 -17.40 38.54
CA SER A 99 -17.86 -16.77 38.81
C SER A 99 -16.88 -17.00 37.66
N LEU A 100 -16.87 -18.21 37.07
CA LEU A 100 -16.07 -18.50 35.87
C LEU A 100 -16.61 -17.71 34.67
N LYS A 101 -17.93 -17.75 34.45
CA LYS A 101 -18.59 -16.99 33.38
C LYS A 101 -18.26 -15.51 33.44
N ARG A 102 -18.26 -14.89 34.63
CA ARG A 102 -17.87 -13.49 34.82
C ARG A 102 -16.44 -13.21 34.36
N GLN A 103 -15.48 -14.09 34.65
CA GLN A 103 -14.10 -13.90 34.15
C GLN A 103 -14.05 -14.04 32.62
N LEU A 104 -14.80 -14.99 32.05
CA LEU A 104 -14.90 -15.14 30.59
C LEU A 104 -15.58 -13.94 29.91
N ASP A 105 -16.58 -13.34 30.55
CA ASP A 105 -17.26 -12.14 30.06
C ASP A 105 -16.35 -10.92 30.10
N LEU A 106 -15.54 -10.77 31.15
CA LEU A 106 -14.51 -9.73 31.22
C LEU A 106 -13.45 -9.90 30.13
N LEU A 107 -13.09 -11.15 29.78
CA LEU A 107 -12.22 -11.41 28.64
C LEU A 107 -12.87 -10.99 27.31
N GLN A 108 -14.15 -11.29 27.10
CA GLN A 108 -14.86 -10.87 25.89
C GLN A 108 -15.03 -9.34 25.83
N ALA A 109 -15.35 -8.70 26.94
CA ALA A 109 -15.44 -7.24 27.03
C ALA A 109 -14.08 -6.58 26.76
N ASN A 110 -12.98 -7.16 27.26
CA ASN A 110 -11.63 -6.68 26.98
C ASN A 110 -11.27 -6.84 25.49
N GLN A 111 -11.67 -7.94 24.83
CA GLN A 111 -11.51 -8.09 23.37
C GLN A 111 -12.25 -6.98 22.60
N TYR A 112 -13.47 -6.62 23.03
CA TYR A 112 -14.21 -5.50 22.45
C TYR A 112 -13.49 -4.16 22.68
N GLU A 113 -13.06 -3.86 23.91
CA GLU A 113 -12.33 -2.61 24.21
C GLU A 113 -11.02 -2.52 23.44
N ARG A 114 -10.35 -3.65 23.21
CA ARG A 114 -9.17 -3.73 22.34
C ARG A 114 -9.51 -3.36 20.89
N GLN A 115 -10.56 -3.94 20.31
CA GLN A 115 -11.00 -3.59 18.96
C GLN A 115 -11.39 -2.11 18.86
N ARG A 116 -12.11 -1.59 19.86
CA ARG A 116 -12.47 -0.18 19.95
C ARG A 116 -11.25 0.73 20.02
N GLN A 117 -10.25 0.36 20.82
CA GLN A 117 -9.00 1.12 20.92
C GLN A 117 -8.21 1.06 19.62
N GLN A 118 -8.19 -0.07 18.92
CA GLN A 118 -7.59 -0.18 17.58
C GLN A 118 -8.29 0.77 16.58
N SER A 119 -9.63 0.81 16.57
CA SER A 119 -10.38 1.73 15.72
C SER A 119 -10.11 3.20 16.06
N ARG A 120 -9.95 3.54 17.35
CA ARG A 120 -9.58 4.90 17.78
C ARG A 120 -8.19 5.30 17.29
N VAL A 121 -7.21 4.42 17.43
CA VAL A 121 -5.84 4.66 16.95
C VAL A 121 -5.85 4.83 15.42
N ALA A 122 -6.58 3.99 14.69
CA ALA A 122 -6.71 4.13 13.24
C ALA A 122 -7.35 5.47 12.84
N LEU A 123 -8.40 5.90 13.53
CA LEU A 123 -9.05 7.19 13.27
C LEU A 123 -8.11 8.37 13.55
N GLU A 124 -7.34 8.31 14.63
CA GLU A 124 -6.34 9.34 14.95
C GLU A 124 -5.28 9.44 13.86
N VAL A 125 -4.75 8.29 13.41
CA VAL A 125 -3.80 8.24 12.28
C VAL A 125 -4.41 8.84 11.02
N ALA A 126 -5.66 8.48 10.68
CA ALA A 126 -6.34 9.05 9.51
C ALA A 126 -6.52 10.58 9.63
N SER A 127 -6.89 11.08 10.81
CA SER A 127 -7.05 12.52 11.08
C SER A 127 -5.73 13.27 10.94
N GLN A 128 -4.66 12.72 11.51
CA GLN A 128 -3.31 13.29 11.40
C GLN A 128 -2.82 13.34 9.95
N ARG A 129 -3.04 12.26 9.19
CA ARG A 129 -2.69 12.22 7.77
C ARG A 129 -3.52 13.23 6.97
N LEU A 130 -4.82 13.40 7.25
CA LEU A 130 -5.62 14.46 6.63
C LEU A 130 -5.04 15.86 6.91
N ALA A 131 -4.69 16.16 8.16
CA ALA A 131 -4.08 17.43 8.53
C ALA A 131 -2.76 17.65 7.76
N LEU A 132 -1.92 16.62 7.69
CA LEU A 132 -0.65 16.66 6.97
C LEU A 132 -0.84 16.89 5.47
N ARG A 133 -1.80 16.19 4.84
CA ARG A 133 -2.15 16.39 3.42
C ARG A 133 -2.61 17.80 3.15
N SER A 134 -3.44 18.35 4.03
CA SER A 134 -3.98 19.70 3.89
C SER A 134 -2.86 20.74 3.96
N ALA A 135 -2.01 20.67 4.99
CA ALA A 135 -0.89 21.57 5.17
C ALA A 135 0.14 21.46 4.02
N TYR A 136 0.37 20.26 3.51
CA TYR A 136 1.26 20.06 2.36
C TYR A 136 0.66 20.62 1.06
N ALA A 137 -0.65 20.50 0.84
CA ALA A 137 -1.33 21.12 -0.29
C ALA A 137 -1.27 22.66 -0.20
N ASP A 138 -1.40 23.23 0.99
CA ASP A 138 -1.21 24.67 1.23
C ASP A 138 0.22 25.10 0.87
N TRP A 139 1.23 24.35 1.29
CA TRP A 139 2.63 24.65 0.96
C TRP A 139 2.86 24.60 -0.55
N TRP A 140 2.37 23.55 -1.21
CA TRP A 140 2.44 23.42 -2.66
C TRP A 140 1.78 24.60 -3.37
N ARG A 141 0.59 25.01 -2.95
CA ARG A 141 -0.14 26.14 -3.55
C ARG A 141 0.71 27.41 -3.48
N VAL A 142 1.22 27.74 -2.30
CA VAL A 142 2.01 28.96 -2.11
C VAL A 142 3.27 28.92 -2.98
N GLN A 143 3.96 27.78 -3.04
CA GLN A 143 5.13 27.59 -3.91
C GLN A 143 4.79 27.84 -5.39
N GLN A 144 3.68 27.31 -5.90
CA GLN A 144 3.26 27.55 -7.29
C GLN A 144 2.91 29.02 -7.53
N GLU A 145 2.22 29.67 -6.57
CA GLU A 145 1.88 31.09 -6.68
C GLU A 145 3.13 31.99 -6.65
N VAL A 146 4.14 31.67 -5.83
CA VAL A 146 5.44 32.37 -5.80
C VAL A 146 6.16 32.25 -7.14
N ALA A 147 6.29 31.02 -7.67
CA ALA A 147 6.91 30.79 -8.97
C ALA A 147 6.18 31.54 -10.11
N PHE A 148 4.86 31.68 -10.00
CA PHE A 148 4.04 32.43 -10.95
C PHE A 148 4.23 33.96 -10.81
N CYS A 149 4.42 34.43 -9.57
CA CYS A 149 4.71 35.83 -9.26
C CYS A 149 6.04 36.33 -9.82
N ASP A 150 7.05 35.46 -9.94
CA ASP A 150 8.36 35.80 -10.53
C ASP A 150 8.24 36.32 -11.97
N ALA A 151 7.28 35.78 -12.74
CA ALA A 151 6.97 36.26 -14.10
C ALA A 151 5.99 37.45 -14.11
N LEU A 152 5.05 37.50 -13.16
CA LEU A 152 4.03 38.54 -13.07
C LEU A 152 4.62 39.91 -12.68
N ILE A 153 5.43 39.99 -11.62
CA ILE A 153 5.95 41.26 -11.10
C ILE A 153 6.67 42.10 -12.18
N PRO A 154 7.64 41.57 -12.95
CA PRO A 154 8.30 42.35 -13.99
C PRO A 154 7.35 42.74 -15.13
N THR A 155 6.35 41.89 -15.44
CA THR A 155 5.34 42.18 -16.46
C THR A 155 4.41 43.30 -16.02
N ALA A 156 3.91 43.24 -14.77
CA ALA A 156 3.08 44.28 -14.17
C ALA A 156 3.81 45.64 -14.12
N LYS A 157 5.11 45.65 -13.84
CA LYS A 157 5.92 46.89 -13.86
C LYS A 157 6.00 47.49 -15.27
N LYS A 158 6.16 46.67 -16.31
CA LYS A 158 6.15 47.12 -17.71
C LYS A 158 4.77 47.64 -18.12
N ALA A 159 3.71 46.95 -17.70
CA ALA A 159 2.34 47.36 -17.93
C ALA A 159 2.03 48.73 -17.29
N ASP A 160 2.38 48.94 -16.02
CA ASP A 160 2.22 50.23 -15.32
C ASP A 160 2.89 51.37 -16.09
N GLN A 161 4.15 51.19 -16.51
CA GLN A 161 4.88 52.19 -17.28
C GLN A 161 4.20 52.50 -18.63
N ALA A 162 3.74 51.47 -19.34
CA ALA A 162 3.06 51.63 -20.63
C ALA A 162 1.71 52.36 -20.49
N ILE A 163 0.94 52.05 -19.44
CA ILE A 163 -0.36 52.69 -19.16
C ILE A 163 -0.16 54.16 -18.80
N ARG A 164 0.78 54.48 -17.90
CA ARG A 164 1.07 55.87 -17.50
C ARG A 164 1.52 56.72 -18.68
N LEU A 165 2.43 56.21 -19.52
CA LEU A 165 2.89 56.90 -20.71
C LEU A 165 1.75 57.21 -21.69
N ARG A 166 0.76 56.30 -21.81
CA ARG A 166 -0.42 56.53 -22.64
C ARG A 166 -1.34 57.60 -22.06
N MET A 167 -1.54 57.60 -20.75
CA MET A 167 -2.32 58.64 -20.07
C MET A 167 -1.66 60.01 -20.24
N GLU A 168 -0.34 60.11 -20.05
CA GLU A 168 0.45 61.33 -20.24
C GLU A 168 0.38 61.86 -21.68
N LYS A 169 0.38 60.97 -22.68
CA LYS A 169 0.27 61.31 -24.10
C LYS A 169 -1.17 61.54 -24.59
N GLY A 170 -2.18 61.43 -23.71
CA GLY A 170 -3.59 61.56 -24.08
C GLY A 170 -4.12 60.45 -24.99
N LEU A 171 -3.43 59.29 -25.05
CA LEU A 171 -3.78 58.12 -25.87
C LEU A 171 -4.76 57.17 -25.16
N SER A 172 -5.16 57.49 -23.94
CA SER A 172 -6.21 56.81 -23.17
C SER A 172 -6.95 57.82 -22.28
N ARG A 173 -8.20 57.53 -21.93
CA ARG A 173 -8.96 58.31 -20.95
C ARG A 173 -8.38 58.08 -19.55
N THR A 174 -8.38 59.10 -18.69
CA THR A 174 -7.87 59.00 -17.32
C THR A 174 -8.55 57.88 -16.52
N SER A 175 -9.87 57.74 -16.63
CA SER A 175 -10.63 56.69 -15.95
C SER A 175 -10.27 55.28 -16.42
N GLU A 176 -10.01 55.12 -17.72
CA GLU A 176 -9.63 53.84 -18.32
C GLU A 176 -8.22 53.44 -17.93
N GLY A 177 -7.27 54.38 -17.94
CA GLY A 177 -5.91 54.14 -17.48
C GLY A 177 -5.85 53.81 -15.98
N GLN A 178 -6.60 54.54 -15.15
CA GLN A 178 -6.64 54.26 -13.71
C GLN A 178 -7.22 52.88 -13.41
N LEU A 179 -8.30 52.47 -14.08
CA LEU A 179 -8.88 51.13 -13.92
C LEU A 179 -7.85 50.04 -14.24
N GLN A 180 -7.10 50.17 -15.34
CA GLN A 180 -6.07 49.20 -15.69
C GLN A 180 -4.93 49.16 -14.65
N LEU A 181 -4.52 50.32 -14.12
CA LEU A 181 -3.52 50.37 -13.04
C LEU A 181 -4.01 49.63 -11.80
N ASP A 182 -5.25 49.87 -11.37
CA ASP A 182 -5.84 49.23 -10.18
C ASP A 182 -5.95 47.70 -10.38
N GLU A 183 -6.31 47.24 -11.58
CA GLU A 183 -6.37 45.81 -11.92
C GLU A 183 -5.00 45.12 -11.84
N TRP A 184 -3.93 45.76 -12.35
CA TRP A 184 -2.56 45.24 -12.24
C TRP A 184 -2.00 45.34 -10.80
N GLU A 185 -2.38 46.38 -10.06
CA GLU A 185 -2.02 46.52 -8.65
C GLU A 185 -2.66 45.42 -7.79
N GLY A 186 -3.92 45.07 -8.05
CA GLY A 186 -4.61 43.96 -7.39
C GLY A 186 -3.88 42.63 -7.54
N LEU A 187 -3.43 42.30 -8.76
CA LEU A 187 -2.65 41.08 -9.03
C LEU A 187 -1.28 41.10 -8.36
N SER A 188 -0.56 42.22 -8.43
CA SER A 188 0.80 42.33 -7.87
C SER A 188 0.83 42.40 -6.35
N THR A 189 -0.21 42.95 -5.70
CA THR A 189 -0.31 43.02 -4.24
C THR A 189 -0.40 41.64 -3.61
N ARG A 190 -1.08 40.68 -4.26
CA ARG A 190 -1.11 39.28 -3.84
C ARG A 190 0.30 38.70 -3.70
N CYS A 191 1.18 38.98 -4.66
CA CYS A 191 2.56 38.47 -4.65
C CYS A 191 3.40 38.95 -3.46
N LYS A 192 3.13 40.16 -2.95
CA LYS A 192 3.89 40.74 -1.82
C LYS A 192 3.68 39.96 -0.51
N ALA A 193 2.53 39.33 -0.34
CA ALA A 193 2.19 38.59 0.88
C ALA A 193 2.71 37.14 0.87
N LEU A 194 2.97 36.55 -0.31
CA LEU A 194 3.23 35.12 -0.46
C LEU A 194 4.51 34.65 0.23
N THR A 195 5.58 35.45 0.24
CA THR A 195 6.84 35.06 0.91
C THR A 195 6.65 34.86 2.41
N LYS A 196 5.82 35.68 3.06
CA LYS A 196 5.49 35.50 4.48
C LYS A 196 4.61 34.28 4.68
N ILE A 197 3.57 34.12 3.86
CA ILE A 197 2.67 32.97 3.91
C ILE A 197 3.44 31.66 3.71
N GLU A 198 4.46 31.64 2.84
CA GLU A 198 5.30 30.45 2.62
C GLU A 198 6.05 30.05 3.88
N VAL A 199 6.57 31.00 4.64
CA VAL A 199 7.24 30.74 5.92
C VAL A 199 6.25 30.16 6.92
N ASP A 200 5.09 30.81 7.09
CA ASP A 200 4.05 30.38 8.04
C ASP A 200 3.56 28.95 7.72
N VAL A 201 3.24 28.66 6.46
CA VAL A 201 2.76 27.34 6.03
C VAL A 201 3.83 26.25 6.16
N ARG A 202 5.11 26.59 5.95
CA ARG A 202 6.22 25.65 6.18
C ARG A 202 6.42 25.36 7.67
N GLU A 203 6.22 26.34 8.53
CA GLU A 203 6.27 26.16 9.99
C GLU A 203 5.11 25.27 10.48
N ASP A 204 3.89 25.51 10.00
CA ASP A 204 2.72 24.68 10.28
C ASP A 204 2.94 23.22 9.85
N LEU A 205 3.46 23.03 8.62
CA LEU A 205 3.78 21.70 8.09
C LEU A 205 4.89 21.01 8.90
N ALA A 206 5.91 21.74 9.35
CA ALA A 206 6.97 21.19 10.20
C ALA A 206 6.43 20.76 11.57
N SER A 207 5.49 21.52 12.15
CA SER A 207 4.81 21.18 13.39
C SER A 207 3.94 19.92 13.24
N ILE A 208 3.12 19.85 12.19
CA ILE A 208 2.22 18.71 11.95
C ILE A 208 3.01 17.43 11.60
N SER A 209 4.06 17.55 10.78
CA SER A 209 4.92 16.41 10.43
C SER A 209 5.88 16.01 11.55
N MET A 210 5.98 16.81 12.62
CA MET A 210 6.96 16.68 13.71
C MET A 210 8.41 16.54 13.18
N SER A 211 8.70 17.13 12.02
CA SER A 211 9.97 16.99 11.33
C SER A 211 10.38 18.33 10.71
N GLY A 212 11.66 18.67 10.83
CA GLY A 212 12.19 19.87 10.20
C GLY A 212 12.18 19.73 8.67
N LEU A 213 11.65 20.73 7.96
CA LEU A 213 11.69 20.78 6.51
C LEU A 213 13.06 21.31 6.03
N PRO A 214 13.77 20.62 5.12
CA PRO A 214 15.00 21.14 4.54
C PRO A 214 14.78 22.51 3.87
N ALA A 215 15.70 23.46 4.06
CA ALA A 215 15.55 24.83 3.57
C ALA A 215 15.24 24.92 2.06
N GLY A 216 15.86 24.05 1.25
CA GLY A 216 15.66 23.97 -0.21
C GLY A 216 14.68 22.89 -0.68
N ALA A 217 13.86 22.32 0.21
CA ALA A 217 12.84 21.36 -0.19
C ALA A 217 11.78 22.03 -1.07
N GLN A 218 11.23 21.29 -2.03
CA GLN A 218 10.12 21.73 -2.87
C GLN A 218 8.96 20.73 -2.82
N ALA A 219 7.75 21.25 -2.68
CA ALA A 219 6.53 20.46 -2.70
C ALA A 219 6.23 19.99 -4.14
N VAL A 220 5.88 18.71 -4.25
CA VAL A 220 5.40 18.08 -5.49
C VAL A 220 3.89 17.87 -5.40
N ALA A 221 3.15 18.18 -6.47
CA ALA A 221 1.71 17.95 -6.54
C ALA A 221 1.39 16.44 -6.46
N GLU A 222 0.35 16.07 -5.74
CA GLU A 222 -0.18 14.71 -5.83
C GLU A 222 -1.11 14.54 -7.05
N PRO A 223 -1.11 13.35 -7.66
CA PRO A 223 -2.08 13.01 -8.68
C PRO A 223 -3.50 12.93 -8.08
N LEU A 224 -4.44 13.61 -8.71
CA LEU A 224 -5.83 13.65 -8.25
C LEU A 224 -6.69 12.64 -8.99
N ALA A 225 -7.61 11.98 -8.30
CA ALA A 225 -8.62 11.13 -8.91
C ALA A 225 -9.64 12.03 -9.63
N PRO A 226 -9.84 11.89 -10.95
CA PRO A 226 -10.70 12.81 -11.72
C PRO A 226 -12.18 12.41 -11.72
N GLN A 227 -12.53 11.16 -11.37
CA GLN A 227 -13.91 10.68 -11.35
C GLN A 227 -14.08 9.54 -10.32
N PRO A 228 -14.43 9.83 -9.06
CA PRO A 228 -14.78 8.79 -8.10
C PRO A 228 -16.08 8.06 -8.53
N GLN A 229 -16.19 6.80 -8.16
CA GLN A 229 -17.38 5.98 -8.37
C GLN A 229 -18.61 6.59 -7.68
N PRO A 230 -19.83 6.32 -8.17
CA PRO A 230 -21.05 6.90 -7.60
C PRO A 230 -21.32 6.39 -6.19
N LEU A 231 -22.02 7.21 -5.38
CA LEU A 231 -22.33 6.96 -3.96
C LEU A 231 -22.84 5.54 -3.66
N VAL A 232 -23.64 4.96 -4.56
CA VAL A 232 -24.21 3.60 -4.39
C VAL A 232 -23.11 2.53 -4.24
N GLN A 233 -22.00 2.64 -5.00
CA GLN A 233 -20.90 1.68 -4.89
C GLN A 233 -20.14 1.83 -3.56
N TRP A 234 -20.00 3.06 -3.08
CA TRP A 234 -19.38 3.33 -1.78
C TRP A 234 -20.26 2.86 -0.62
N GLN A 235 -21.58 3.05 -0.71
CA GLN A 235 -22.53 2.60 0.32
C GLN A 235 -22.48 1.08 0.53
N ALA A 236 -22.23 0.30 -0.52
CA ALA A 236 -22.07 -1.16 -0.41
C ALA A 236 -20.89 -1.57 0.48
N LEU A 237 -19.86 -0.72 0.59
CA LEU A 237 -18.67 -0.96 1.41
C LEU A 237 -18.74 -0.31 2.80
N LEU A 238 -19.63 0.65 3.04
CA LEU A 238 -19.73 1.37 4.33
C LEU A 238 -19.90 0.43 5.54
N ASN A 239 -20.54 -0.72 5.37
CA ASN A 239 -20.69 -1.72 6.43
C ASN A 239 -19.36 -2.33 6.91
N GLN A 240 -18.31 -2.23 6.09
CA GLN A 240 -16.96 -2.71 6.39
C GLN A 240 -16.07 -1.57 6.93
N HIS A 241 -16.60 -0.35 7.06
CA HIS A 241 -15.84 0.77 7.58
C HIS A 241 -15.54 0.58 9.07
N PRO A 242 -14.31 0.83 9.56
CA PRO A 242 -13.92 0.55 10.95
C PRO A 242 -14.85 1.15 12.02
N ARG A 243 -15.36 2.37 11.78
CA ARG A 243 -16.37 3.01 12.66
C ARG A 243 -17.68 2.22 12.75
N VAL A 244 -18.16 1.63 11.64
CA VAL A 244 -19.37 0.79 11.64
C VAL A 244 -19.08 -0.57 12.27
N THR A 245 -17.95 -1.18 11.92
CA THR A 245 -17.53 -2.47 12.48
C THR A 245 -17.38 -2.39 14.00
N GLU A 246 -16.83 -1.30 14.56
CA GLU A 246 -16.78 -1.08 16.01
C GLU A 246 -18.18 -1.13 16.67
N LYS A 247 -19.20 -0.51 16.04
CA LYS A 247 -20.57 -0.54 16.57
C LYS A 247 -21.22 -1.90 16.39
N GLN A 248 -20.93 -2.60 15.29
CA GLN A 248 -21.38 -3.97 15.06
C GLN A 248 -20.81 -4.91 16.12
N SER A 249 -19.51 -4.81 16.43
CA SER A 249 -18.89 -5.59 17.51
C SER A 249 -19.52 -5.33 18.88
N LEU A 250 -19.92 -4.07 19.16
CA LEU A 250 -20.66 -3.76 20.39
C LEU A 250 -22.04 -4.43 20.42
N ARG A 251 -22.76 -4.41 19.30
CA ARG A 251 -24.06 -5.09 19.18
C ARG A 251 -23.90 -6.60 19.35
N ASP A 252 -22.88 -7.20 18.74
CA ASP A 252 -22.62 -8.64 18.82
C ASP A 252 -22.20 -9.06 20.24
N LEU A 253 -21.48 -8.19 20.98
CA LEU A 253 -21.21 -8.37 22.41
C LEU A 253 -22.53 -8.33 23.22
N ALA A 254 -23.38 -7.33 22.96
CA ALA A 254 -24.68 -7.21 23.64
C ALA A 254 -25.61 -8.39 23.33
N ASP A 255 -25.56 -8.95 22.12
CA ASP A 255 -26.36 -10.12 21.75
C ASP A 255 -25.92 -11.37 22.51
N LYS A 256 -24.61 -11.58 22.68
CA LYS A 256 -24.07 -12.66 23.54
C LYS A 256 -24.50 -12.52 25.00
N GLU A 257 -24.62 -11.29 25.51
CA GLU A 257 -25.13 -11.04 26.87
C GLU A 257 -26.61 -11.45 27.03
N ARG A 258 -27.39 -11.51 25.94
CA ARG A 258 -28.79 -11.96 25.96
C ARG A 258 -28.93 -13.48 26.04
N GLU A 259 -27.92 -14.22 25.58
CA GLU A 259 -27.88 -15.69 25.66
C GLU A 259 -27.37 -16.21 27.01
N ASN A 260 -27.37 -15.36 28.04
CA ASN A 260 -26.79 -15.71 29.33
C ASN A 260 -27.51 -16.88 30.01
N PRO A 261 -26.80 -17.95 30.40
CA PRO A 261 -27.40 -19.11 31.04
C PRO A 261 -27.84 -18.80 32.47
N TRP A 262 -28.81 -19.54 32.98
CA TRP A 262 -29.37 -19.37 34.34
C TRP A 262 -28.30 -19.40 35.45
N TYR A 263 -27.27 -20.23 35.29
CA TYR A 263 -26.18 -20.39 36.25
C TYR A 263 -25.22 -19.18 36.31
N SER A 264 -25.33 -18.22 35.39
CA SER A 264 -24.54 -16.97 35.41
C SER A 264 -24.85 -16.10 36.65
N SER A 265 -25.95 -16.37 37.35
CA SER A 265 -26.37 -15.70 38.57
C SER A 265 -25.81 -16.32 39.86
N ILE A 266 -25.12 -17.46 39.75
CA ILE A 266 -24.59 -18.23 40.88
C ILE A 266 -23.08 -18.06 40.91
N ASP A 267 -22.57 -17.33 41.89
CA ASP A 267 -21.15 -17.31 42.19
C ASP A 267 -20.75 -18.61 42.85
N SER A 268 -19.66 -19.21 42.39
CA SER A 268 -19.16 -20.45 42.96
C SER A 268 -17.69 -20.65 42.72
N ASP A 269 -17.04 -21.35 43.65
CA ASP A 269 -15.65 -21.77 43.52
C ASP A 269 -15.40 -23.08 44.28
N VAL A 270 -14.45 -23.85 43.77
CA VAL A 270 -13.90 -25.01 44.49
C VAL A 270 -12.54 -24.61 45.06
N ALA A 271 -12.27 -24.96 46.31
CA ALA A 271 -10.98 -24.72 46.94
C ALA A 271 -10.47 -25.96 47.68
N LEU A 272 -9.16 -26.15 47.65
CA LEU A 272 -8.43 -27.15 48.42
C LEU A 272 -7.35 -26.41 49.22
N ALA A 273 -7.41 -26.49 50.55
CA ALA A 273 -6.51 -25.74 51.42
C ALA A 273 -5.95 -26.61 52.54
N SER A 274 -4.66 -26.45 52.81
CA SER A 274 -4.04 -26.95 54.04
C SER A 274 -4.09 -25.85 55.09
N THR A 275 -4.49 -26.20 56.30
CA THR A 275 -4.56 -25.29 57.45
C THR A 275 -3.60 -25.72 58.54
N ARG A 276 -3.04 -24.74 59.25
CA ARG A 276 -2.26 -24.91 60.48
C ARG A 276 -2.84 -23.99 61.54
N GLU A 277 -3.11 -24.54 62.70
CA GLU A 277 -3.63 -23.78 63.84
C GLU A 277 -2.67 -23.88 65.02
N TYR A 278 -2.41 -22.75 65.67
CA TYR A 278 -1.60 -22.64 66.88
C TYR A 278 -2.47 -22.04 67.96
N ARG A 279 -2.48 -22.65 69.14
CA ARG A 279 -3.29 -22.21 70.27
C ARG A 279 -2.37 -21.94 71.46
N SER A 280 -2.67 -20.91 72.25
CA SER A 280 -1.83 -20.50 73.39
C SER A 280 -1.79 -21.51 74.54
N ASP A 281 -2.78 -22.39 74.59
CA ASP A 281 -3.01 -23.44 75.58
C ASP A 281 -2.43 -24.81 75.16
N SER A 282 -1.84 -24.91 73.96
CA SER A 282 -1.30 -26.16 73.40
C SER A 282 0.07 -25.96 72.75
N ASP A 283 1.04 -26.78 73.17
CA ASP A 283 2.37 -26.84 72.55
C ASP A 283 2.38 -27.56 71.18
N LYS A 284 1.25 -28.16 70.78
CA LYS A 284 1.10 -28.84 69.49
C LYS A 284 0.30 -27.97 68.52
N ALA A 285 0.78 -27.89 67.28
CA ALA A 285 0.05 -27.27 66.19
C ALA A 285 -0.99 -28.23 65.60
N GLY A 286 -2.22 -27.76 65.44
CA GLY A 286 -3.27 -28.43 64.70
C GLY A 286 -3.02 -28.35 63.20
N SER A 287 -3.49 -29.34 62.44
CA SER A 287 -3.45 -29.28 60.99
C SER A 287 -4.60 -29.98 60.32
N GLY A 288 -5.08 -29.40 59.22
CA GLY A 288 -6.14 -29.97 58.40
C GLY A 288 -5.84 -29.85 56.92
N LEU A 289 -6.55 -30.67 56.14
CA LEU A 289 -6.74 -30.51 54.71
C LEU A 289 -8.25 -30.37 54.49
N VAL A 290 -8.67 -29.28 53.86
CA VAL A 290 -10.07 -28.96 53.64
C VAL A 290 -10.33 -28.80 52.15
N ALA A 291 -11.31 -29.54 51.64
CA ALA A 291 -11.91 -29.30 50.34
C ALA A 291 -13.27 -28.62 50.56
N SER A 292 -13.47 -27.46 49.94
CA SER A 292 -14.68 -26.64 50.10
C SER A 292 -15.27 -26.27 48.74
N LEU A 293 -16.59 -26.29 48.66
CA LEU A 293 -17.36 -25.76 47.54
C LEU A 293 -18.17 -24.57 48.06
N TYR A 294 -17.95 -23.39 47.47
CA TYR A 294 -18.68 -22.18 47.83
C TYR A 294 -19.75 -21.89 46.78
N PHE A 295 -20.93 -21.46 47.24
CA PHE A 295 -22.02 -20.99 46.38
C PHE A 295 -22.60 -19.71 46.99
N SER A 296 -22.79 -18.68 46.16
CA SER A 296 -23.40 -17.42 46.56
C SER A 296 -24.38 -16.96 45.48
N THR A 297 -25.60 -16.64 45.89
CA THR A 297 -26.66 -16.21 44.98
C THR A 297 -27.66 -15.31 45.73
N PRO A 298 -28.25 -14.30 45.07
CA PRO A 298 -29.30 -13.50 45.69
C PRO A 298 -30.56 -14.34 45.97
N PHE A 299 -31.30 -13.99 47.04
CA PHE A 299 -32.54 -14.70 47.39
C PHE A 299 -33.60 -14.66 46.28
N ASP A 300 -33.75 -13.53 45.57
CA ASP A 300 -34.64 -13.40 44.41
C ASP A 300 -33.91 -13.73 43.10
N LEU A 301 -33.68 -15.02 42.88
CA LEU A 301 -33.07 -15.56 41.65
C LEU A 301 -33.85 -15.20 40.38
N VAL A 302 -35.18 -15.26 40.45
CA VAL A 302 -36.06 -15.05 39.29
C VAL A 302 -36.09 -13.57 38.90
N GLY A 303 -36.27 -12.67 39.87
CA GLY A 303 -36.24 -11.22 39.64
C GLY A 303 -34.87 -10.74 39.16
N ASN A 304 -33.78 -11.24 39.75
CA ASN A 304 -32.42 -10.92 39.29
C ASN A 304 -32.18 -11.38 37.84
N THR A 305 -32.60 -12.60 37.48
CA THR A 305 -32.46 -13.11 36.12
C THR A 305 -33.27 -12.26 35.12
N ARG A 306 -34.51 -11.90 35.48
CA ARG A 306 -35.36 -11.03 34.66
C ARG A 306 -34.76 -9.63 34.48
N ALA A 307 -34.25 -9.02 35.55
CA ALA A 307 -33.61 -7.70 35.49
C ALA A 307 -32.35 -7.72 34.62
N ARG A 308 -31.53 -8.79 34.71
CA ARG A 308 -30.38 -8.99 33.82
C ARG A 308 -30.79 -9.12 32.36
N GLN A 309 -31.86 -9.87 32.08
CA GLN A 309 -32.38 -9.99 30.72
C GLN A 309 -32.85 -8.63 30.18
N GLN A 310 -33.58 -7.84 30.97
CA GLN A 310 -34.01 -6.49 30.58
C GLN A 310 -32.83 -5.56 30.28
N VAL A 311 -31.76 -5.62 31.08
CA VAL A 311 -30.53 -4.87 30.81
C VAL A 311 -29.87 -5.33 29.51
N ALA A 312 -29.78 -6.63 29.26
CA ALA A 312 -29.19 -7.18 28.04
C ALA A 312 -30.00 -6.78 26.79
N ASP A 313 -31.33 -6.89 26.84
CA ASP A 313 -32.21 -6.49 25.75
C ASP A 313 -32.10 -4.98 25.46
N ALA A 314 -32.11 -4.13 26.49
CA ALA A 314 -31.96 -2.69 26.32
C ALA A 314 -30.58 -2.28 25.78
N ARG A 315 -29.51 -2.98 26.19
CA ARG A 315 -28.16 -2.76 25.65
C ARG A 315 -28.07 -3.15 24.18
N TYR A 316 -28.71 -4.25 23.80
CA TYR A 316 -28.75 -4.70 22.41
C TYR A 316 -29.55 -3.74 21.53
N GLU A 317 -30.70 -3.26 22.00
CA GLU A 317 -31.50 -2.24 21.30
C GLU A 317 -30.66 -0.97 21.09
N ALA A 318 -30.06 -0.42 22.16
CA ALA A 318 -29.21 0.75 22.08
C ALA A 318 -27.97 0.55 21.17
N ALA A 319 -27.37 -0.64 21.17
CA ALA A 319 -26.25 -0.96 20.28
C ALA A 319 -26.69 -1.06 18.80
N SER A 320 -27.88 -1.61 18.55
CA SER A 320 -28.47 -1.69 17.21
C SER A 320 -28.76 -0.30 16.64
N ASP A 321 -29.37 0.58 17.44
CA ASP A 321 -29.63 1.97 17.05
C ASP A 321 -28.34 2.75 16.78
N ARG A 322 -27.27 2.48 17.55
CA ARG A 322 -25.95 3.08 17.32
C ARG A 322 -25.34 2.65 15.99
N VAL A 323 -25.50 1.38 15.58
CA VAL A 323 -25.05 0.91 14.26
C VAL A 323 -25.77 1.68 13.15
N GLU A 324 -27.09 1.79 13.25
CA GLU A 324 -27.90 2.49 12.25
C GLU A 324 -27.58 3.99 12.19
N ALA A 325 -27.43 4.63 13.35
CA ALA A 325 -27.04 6.04 13.44
C ALA A 325 -25.66 6.28 12.78
N GLU A 326 -24.69 5.40 13.04
CA GLU A 326 -23.34 5.49 12.48
C GLU A 326 -23.35 5.31 10.95
N GLN A 327 -24.09 4.33 10.43
CA GLN A 327 -24.27 4.13 9.00
C GLN A 327 -24.87 5.35 8.30
N ARG A 328 -25.92 5.95 8.90
CA ARG A 328 -26.56 7.16 8.37
C ARG A 328 -25.61 8.36 8.41
N ALA A 329 -24.89 8.55 9.50
CA ALA A 329 -23.91 9.64 9.65
C ALA A 329 -22.79 9.55 8.61
N LEU A 330 -22.16 8.37 8.49
CA LEU A 330 -21.11 8.12 7.49
C LEU A 330 -21.61 8.27 6.06
N GLY A 331 -22.82 7.78 5.77
CA GLY A 331 -23.44 7.95 4.46
C GLY A 331 -23.64 9.43 4.09
N LEU A 332 -24.01 10.28 5.06
CA LEU A 332 -24.15 11.72 4.87
C LEU A 332 -22.80 12.42 4.69
N GLU A 333 -21.79 12.06 5.49
CA GLU A 333 -20.41 12.58 5.38
C GLU A 333 -19.84 12.27 4.00
N LEU A 334 -19.91 11.01 3.57
CA LEU A 334 -19.46 10.55 2.27
C LEU A 334 -20.20 11.25 1.12
N SER A 335 -21.53 11.39 1.21
CA SER A 335 -22.33 12.10 0.20
C SER A 335 -21.93 13.57 0.06
N LYS A 336 -21.56 14.24 1.16
CA LYS A 336 -21.01 15.61 1.12
C LYS A 336 -19.63 15.63 0.47
N ALA A 337 -18.73 14.74 0.88
CA ALA A 337 -17.38 14.66 0.34
C ALA A 337 -17.36 14.38 -1.18
N LEU A 338 -18.14 13.40 -1.65
CA LEU A 338 -18.25 13.09 -3.09
C LEU A 338 -18.81 14.26 -3.91
N ARG A 339 -19.83 14.95 -3.40
CA ARG A 339 -20.36 16.15 -4.09
C ARG A 339 -19.33 17.27 -4.16
N ALA A 340 -18.59 17.50 -3.07
CA ALA A 340 -17.54 18.51 -3.04
C ALA A 340 -16.41 18.15 -4.01
N GLN A 341 -16.01 16.87 -4.06
CA GLN A 341 -15.00 16.38 -5.00
C GLN A 341 -15.42 16.55 -6.46
N ASN A 342 -16.63 16.11 -6.83
CA ASN A 342 -17.14 16.25 -8.20
C ASN A 342 -17.21 17.73 -8.62
N THR A 343 -17.59 18.61 -7.71
CA THR A 343 -17.61 20.07 -7.95
C THR A 343 -16.21 20.62 -8.17
N ALA A 344 -15.23 20.19 -7.36
CA ALA A 344 -13.85 20.62 -7.47
C ALA A 344 -13.19 20.14 -8.78
N GLN A 345 -13.49 18.90 -9.20
CA GLN A 345 -13.03 18.36 -10.48
C GLN A 345 -13.59 19.13 -11.68
N ALA A 346 -14.90 19.41 -11.67
CA ALA A 346 -15.51 20.25 -12.70
C ALA A 346 -14.86 21.64 -12.74
N SER A 347 -14.51 22.20 -11.58
CA SER A 347 -13.78 23.46 -11.48
C SER A 347 -12.39 23.38 -12.11
N ILE A 348 -11.60 22.33 -11.84
CA ILE A 348 -10.29 22.16 -12.49
C ILE A 348 -10.43 22.13 -14.01
N THR A 349 -11.34 21.33 -14.55
CA THR A 349 -11.56 21.22 -16.00
C THR A 349 -11.90 22.59 -16.61
N GLN A 350 -12.81 23.32 -15.97
CA GLN A 350 -13.21 24.66 -16.40
C GLN A 350 -12.04 25.66 -16.33
N ARG A 351 -11.32 25.73 -15.21
CA ARG A 351 -10.20 26.66 -15.02
C ARG A 351 -9.02 26.34 -15.94
N SER A 352 -8.78 25.06 -16.18
CA SER A 352 -7.78 24.60 -17.13
C SER A 352 -8.12 25.09 -18.54
N GLN A 353 -9.35 24.90 -19.01
CA GLN A 353 -9.78 25.39 -20.31
C GLN A 353 -9.67 26.92 -20.42
N GLN A 354 -10.11 27.66 -19.38
CA GLN A 354 -10.01 29.12 -19.33
C GLN A 354 -8.55 29.60 -19.44
N TRP A 355 -7.63 28.96 -18.72
CA TRP A 355 -6.21 29.31 -18.80
C TRP A 355 -5.60 28.99 -20.16
N HIS A 356 -5.91 27.83 -20.76
CA HIS A 356 -5.43 27.49 -22.11
C HIS A 356 -5.94 28.50 -23.16
N THR A 357 -7.20 28.94 -23.06
CA THR A 357 -7.73 30.01 -23.93
C THR A 357 -7.03 31.35 -23.69
N ALA A 358 -6.76 31.70 -22.43
CA ALA A 358 -6.03 32.93 -22.10
C ALA A 358 -4.58 32.91 -22.60
N ALA A 359 -3.91 31.76 -22.51
CA ALA A 359 -2.55 31.56 -23.04
C ALA A 359 -2.52 31.70 -24.57
N LEU A 360 -3.48 31.09 -25.28
CA LEU A 360 -3.60 31.24 -26.73
C LEU A 360 -3.85 32.70 -27.14
N ALA A 361 -4.80 33.37 -26.48
CA ALA A 361 -5.10 34.78 -26.74
C ALA A 361 -3.87 35.68 -26.52
N LEU A 362 -3.08 35.40 -25.48
CA LEU A 362 -1.84 36.11 -25.23
C LEU A 362 -0.81 35.89 -26.35
N ASP A 363 -0.64 34.66 -26.81
CA ASP A 363 0.31 34.34 -27.87
C ASP A 363 -0.09 34.99 -29.21
N GLU A 364 -1.39 35.03 -29.52
CA GLU A 364 -1.93 35.73 -30.70
C GLU A 364 -1.68 37.25 -30.63
N GLU A 365 -1.95 37.88 -29.48
CA GLU A 365 -1.73 39.32 -29.30
C GLU A 365 -0.24 39.68 -29.29
N LYS A 366 0.62 38.82 -28.72
CA LYS A 366 2.07 38.96 -28.85
C LYS A 366 2.50 38.90 -30.31
N ALA A 367 2.03 37.93 -31.08
CA ALA A 367 2.37 37.81 -32.51
C ALA A 367 1.93 39.05 -33.30
N ARG A 368 0.71 39.54 -33.07
CA ARG A 368 0.19 40.75 -33.74
C ARG A 368 0.98 42.00 -33.40
N SER A 369 1.42 42.15 -32.15
CA SER A 369 2.24 43.29 -31.71
C SER A 369 3.60 43.37 -32.42
N THR A 370 4.10 42.27 -33.00
CA THR A 370 5.34 42.26 -33.80
C THR A 370 5.15 42.67 -35.26
N LEU A 371 3.92 42.62 -35.77
CA LEU A 371 3.61 42.81 -37.20
C LEU A 371 3.04 44.20 -37.50
N ASP A 372 2.38 44.84 -36.54
CA ASP A 372 1.81 46.18 -36.69
C ASP A 372 2.24 47.07 -35.51
N ALA A 373 2.93 48.18 -35.79
CA ALA A 373 3.33 49.16 -34.78
C ALA A 373 2.12 49.87 -34.12
N ASN A 374 0.94 49.77 -34.74
CA ASN A 374 -0.34 50.20 -34.18
C ASN A 374 -1.13 49.06 -33.51
N GLY A 375 -0.53 47.87 -33.35
CA GLY A 375 -1.13 46.75 -32.62
C GLY A 375 -1.73 47.23 -31.30
N ASN A 376 -2.97 46.82 -31.01
CA ASN A 376 -3.75 47.35 -29.90
C ASN A 376 -3.08 46.97 -28.56
N LEU A 377 -2.18 47.81 -28.06
CA LEU A 377 -1.45 47.59 -26.81
C LEU A 377 -2.40 47.30 -25.64
N THR A 378 -3.60 47.90 -25.66
CA THR A 378 -4.65 47.62 -24.68
C THR A 378 -5.11 46.16 -24.71
N ALA A 379 -5.24 45.57 -25.91
CA ALA A 379 -5.59 44.16 -26.06
C ALA A 379 -4.47 43.25 -25.54
N LEU A 380 -3.21 43.54 -25.84
CA LEU A 380 -2.06 42.81 -25.30
C LEU A 380 -2.00 42.87 -23.77
N LEU A 381 -2.11 44.07 -23.18
CA LEU A 381 -2.11 44.25 -21.72
C LEU A 381 -3.29 43.52 -21.06
N THR A 382 -4.46 43.52 -21.71
CA THR A 382 -5.62 42.78 -21.23
C THR A 382 -5.39 41.27 -21.29
N ALA A 383 -4.85 40.76 -22.40
CA ALA A 383 -4.55 39.33 -22.56
C ALA A 383 -3.49 38.84 -21.55
N GLU A 384 -2.44 39.63 -21.29
CA GLU A 384 -1.43 39.33 -20.27
C GLU A 384 -2.06 39.25 -18.88
N ARG A 385 -2.91 40.22 -18.53
CA ARG A 385 -3.61 40.22 -17.24
C ARG A 385 -4.50 38.99 -17.08
N VAL A 386 -5.31 38.68 -18.10
CA VAL A 386 -6.22 37.51 -18.08
C VAL A 386 -5.45 36.20 -17.98
N TYR A 387 -4.28 36.09 -18.63
CA TYR A 387 -3.38 34.95 -18.47
C TYR A 387 -2.93 34.77 -17.01
N PHE A 388 -2.49 35.83 -16.34
CA PHE A 388 -2.09 35.73 -14.93
C PHE A 388 -3.28 35.46 -14.00
N GLN A 389 -4.41 36.12 -14.21
CA GLN A 389 -5.60 35.89 -13.39
C GLN A 389 -6.07 34.43 -13.50
N SER A 390 -6.21 33.90 -14.72
CA SER A 390 -6.64 32.52 -14.94
C SER A 390 -5.63 31.49 -14.40
N GLY A 391 -4.33 31.80 -14.40
CA GLY A 391 -3.31 30.93 -13.81
C GLY A 391 -3.46 30.79 -12.29
N PHE A 392 -3.68 31.90 -11.58
CA PHE A 392 -3.98 31.84 -10.14
C PHE A 392 -5.28 31.08 -9.84
N GLU A 393 -6.31 31.25 -10.67
CA GLU A 393 -7.57 30.54 -10.53
C GLU A 393 -7.41 29.03 -10.75
N LEU A 394 -6.55 28.60 -11.68
CA LEU A 394 -6.22 27.20 -11.90
C LEU A 394 -5.44 26.59 -10.73
N ILE A 395 -4.43 27.29 -10.19
CA ILE A 395 -3.71 26.84 -8.97
C ILE A 395 -4.68 26.66 -7.81
N ALA A 396 -5.58 27.64 -7.59
CA ALA A 396 -6.57 27.58 -6.53
C ALA A 396 -7.58 26.44 -6.73
N ALA A 397 -8.01 26.18 -7.96
CA ALA A 397 -8.90 25.06 -8.27
C ALA A 397 -8.24 23.71 -8.02
N TRP A 398 -6.96 23.56 -8.37
CA TRP A 398 -6.19 22.36 -8.07
C TRP A 398 -6.06 22.13 -6.57
N HIS A 399 -5.65 23.17 -5.83
CA HIS A 399 -5.55 23.14 -4.38
C HIS A 399 -6.87 22.74 -3.71
N ALA A 400 -7.98 23.34 -4.12
CA ALA A 400 -9.30 23.01 -3.60
C ALA A 400 -9.67 21.54 -3.84
N ALA A 401 -9.41 21.01 -5.04
CA ALA A 401 -9.67 19.60 -5.35
C ALA A 401 -8.77 18.65 -4.56
N TRP A 402 -7.52 19.03 -4.32
CA TRP A 402 -6.62 18.25 -3.48
C TRP A 402 -7.16 18.15 -2.05
N LEU A 403 -7.63 19.25 -1.46
CA LEU A 403 -8.25 19.22 -0.13
C LEU A 403 -9.50 18.32 -0.09
N ARG A 404 -10.34 18.34 -1.15
CA ARG A 404 -11.52 17.46 -1.24
C ARG A 404 -11.16 15.99 -1.40
N GLN A 405 -10.09 15.70 -2.12
CA GLN A 405 -9.60 14.33 -2.22
C GLN A 405 -8.98 13.86 -0.89
N ALA A 406 -8.29 14.75 -0.17
CA ALA A 406 -7.78 14.43 1.15
C ALA A 406 -8.92 14.07 2.13
N GLU A 407 -10.06 14.78 2.08
CA GLU A 407 -11.28 14.42 2.83
C GLU A 407 -11.81 13.03 2.44
N LEU A 408 -11.82 12.69 1.14
CA LEU A 408 -12.21 11.35 0.69
C LEU A 408 -11.21 10.27 1.11
N ASN A 409 -9.93 10.61 1.25
CA ASN A 409 -8.91 9.65 1.66
C ASN A 409 -9.13 9.11 3.08
N LEU A 410 -9.88 9.83 3.94
CA LEU A 410 -10.32 9.30 5.24
C LEU A 410 -11.10 7.98 5.13
N PHE A 411 -11.73 7.71 3.99
CA PHE A 411 -12.48 6.48 3.75
C PHE A 411 -11.65 5.39 3.07
N THR A 412 -10.56 5.76 2.38
CA THR A 412 -9.86 4.88 1.43
C THR A 412 -8.52 4.34 1.94
N GLU A 413 -7.89 5.03 2.88
CA GLU A 413 -6.47 4.85 3.16
C GLU A 413 -6.09 3.47 3.71
N ASP A 414 -6.97 2.90 4.53
CA ASP A 414 -6.75 1.60 5.17
C ASP A 414 -7.54 0.46 4.51
N SER A 415 -8.17 0.75 3.36
CA SER A 415 -8.97 -0.24 2.63
C SER A 415 -8.74 -0.15 1.12
N PRO A 416 -8.05 -1.14 0.52
CA PRO A 416 -7.83 -1.16 -0.93
C PRO A 416 -9.14 -1.24 -1.72
N GLN A 417 -10.23 -1.70 -1.11
CA GLN A 417 -11.56 -1.73 -1.72
C GLN A 417 -12.15 -0.33 -1.86
N PHE A 418 -12.03 0.51 -0.82
CA PHE A 418 -12.47 1.91 -0.88
C PHE A 418 -11.54 2.74 -1.80
N ALA A 419 -10.24 2.49 -1.80
CA ALA A 419 -9.30 3.16 -2.70
C ALA A 419 -9.61 2.91 -4.19
N ALA A 420 -10.04 1.70 -4.56
CA ALA A 420 -10.48 1.37 -5.92
C ALA A 420 -11.70 2.20 -6.36
N LEU A 421 -12.52 2.69 -5.42
CA LEU A 421 -13.68 3.53 -5.73
C LEU A 421 -13.31 4.96 -6.11
N LEU A 422 -12.06 5.39 -5.94
CA LEU A 422 -11.58 6.64 -6.52
C LEU A 422 -11.34 6.53 -8.05
N GLY A 423 -11.40 5.33 -8.61
CA GLY A 423 -11.09 5.05 -10.01
C GLY A 423 -9.60 4.88 -10.27
N ASP A 424 -9.24 4.48 -11.48
CA ASP A 424 -7.85 4.20 -11.88
C ASP A 424 -7.18 5.38 -12.60
N GLU A 425 -7.97 6.32 -13.10
CA GLU A 425 -7.47 7.53 -13.74
C GLU A 425 -6.81 8.47 -12.72
N ARG A 426 -5.74 9.15 -13.15
CA ARG A 426 -5.01 10.12 -12.34
C ARG A 426 -4.80 11.38 -13.17
N LEU A 427 -5.32 12.49 -12.66
CA LEU A 427 -5.07 13.82 -13.17
C LEU A 427 -3.74 14.30 -12.58
N GLU A 428 -2.80 14.65 -13.44
CA GLU A 428 -1.49 15.18 -13.06
C GLU A 428 -1.46 16.70 -13.14
N TRP A 429 -0.72 17.35 -12.24
CA TRP A 429 -0.46 18.79 -12.34
C TRP A 429 0.54 19.05 -13.45
N TRP A 430 0.18 19.93 -14.38
CA TRP A 430 1.09 20.40 -15.43
C TRP A 430 1.61 21.79 -15.06
N PRO A 431 2.93 21.98 -14.88
CA PRO A 431 3.48 23.28 -14.54
C PRO A 431 3.19 24.30 -15.65
N MET A 432 2.49 25.39 -15.29
CA MET A 432 2.15 26.50 -16.20
C MET A 432 3.38 27.30 -16.65
N ILE A 433 4.47 27.24 -15.87
CA ILE A 433 5.78 27.81 -16.18
C ILE A 433 6.78 26.66 -16.07
N LYS A 434 7.52 26.38 -17.15
CA LYS A 434 8.64 25.44 -17.08
C LYS A 434 9.65 26.02 -16.09
N PRO A 435 10.01 25.31 -14.99
CA PRO A 435 11.11 25.75 -14.16
C PRO A 435 12.37 25.82 -15.04
N GLN A 436 13.03 26.97 -15.07
CA GLN A 436 14.32 27.11 -15.75
C GLN A 436 15.32 26.16 -15.06
N PRO A 437 15.82 25.12 -15.74
CA PRO A 437 16.95 24.37 -15.22
C PRO A 437 18.16 25.29 -15.31
N ALA A 438 18.89 25.44 -14.20
CA ALA A 438 20.23 26.02 -14.24
C ALA A 438 21.06 25.30 -15.31
N ALA A 439 21.62 26.07 -16.25
CA ALA A 439 22.30 25.57 -17.43
C ALA A 439 23.43 24.59 -17.05
N ILE A 440 23.31 23.34 -17.49
CA ILE A 440 24.42 22.38 -17.47
C ILE A 440 24.96 22.28 -18.89
N ALA A 441 26.24 22.62 -19.03
CA ALA A 441 27.02 22.46 -20.24
C ALA A 441 26.96 21.01 -20.73
N ALA A 442 26.53 20.84 -21.98
CA ALA A 442 26.60 19.58 -22.70
C ALA A 442 28.07 19.22 -22.91
N THR A 443 28.57 18.28 -22.12
CA THR A 443 29.84 17.59 -22.41
C THR A 443 29.53 16.33 -23.17
N SER A 444 29.94 16.33 -24.43
CA SER A 444 29.86 15.25 -25.39
C SER A 444 30.66 14.04 -24.91
N THR A 445 30.00 12.92 -24.64
CA THR A 445 30.64 11.60 -24.61
C THR A 445 29.88 10.63 -25.50
N SER A 446 30.38 10.53 -26.73
CA SER A 446 30.63 9.29 -27.48
C SER A 446 29.56 8.22 -27.40
N ALA A 447 28.59 8.32 -28.32
CA ALA A 447 27.65 7.27 -28.65
C ALA A 447 28.37 6.01 -29.15
N VAL A 448 28.44 4.97 -28.30
CA VAL A 448 28.62 3.60 -28.78
C VAL A 448 27.30 3.17 -29.41
N ARG A 449 27.34 3.06 -30.73
CA ARG A 449 26.28 2.62 -31.64
C ARG A 449 25.81 1.20 -31.28
N ARG A 450 24.89 1.05 -30.32
CA ARG A 450 24.08 -0.16 -30.18
C ARG A 450 22.84 0.00 -31.07
N LYS A 451 22.67 -0.93 -32.00
CA LYS A 451 21.53 -1.00 -32.92
C LYS A 451 20.24 -1.02 -32.09
N ASN A 452 19.48 0.07 -32.13
CA ASN A 452 18.05 0.04 -31.84
C ASN A 452 17.41 -0.89 -32.87
N VAL A 453 17.10 -2.12 -32.45
CA VAL A 453 16.12 -2.95 -33.14
C VAL A 453 14.75 -2.44 -32.66
N PRO A 454 13.90 -1.93 -33.56
CA PRO A 454 12.51 -1.62 -33.22
C PRO A 454 11.82 -2.91 -32.76
N VAL A 455 11.13 -2.87 -31.62
CA VAL A 455 10.30 -3.98 -31.16
C VAL A 455 9.03 -3.98 -32.03
N GLU A 456 8.97 -4.85 -33.04
CA GLU A 456 7.71 -5.18 -33.69
C GLU A 456 6.78 -5.90 -32.69
N PRO A 457 5.45 -5.74 -32.80
CA PRO A 457 4.52 -6.51 -31.98
C PRO A 457 4.67 -8.00 -32.30
N GLU A 458 5.26 -8.78 -31.36
CA GLU A 458 5.43 -10.20 -31.55
C GLU A 458 4.08 -10.93 -31.74
N LYS A 459 4.10 -11.97 -32.58
CA LYS A 459 2.95 -12.86 -32.78
C LYS A 459 2.57 -13.52 -31.45
N TRP A 460 1.26 -13.68 -31.21
CA TRP A 460 0.75 -14.42 -30.05
C TRP A 460 1.31 -15.86 -30.00
N LEU A 461 1.96 -16.22 -28.91
CA LEU A 461 2.49 -17.56 -28.67
C LEU A 461 1.85 -18.23 -27.45
N GLN A 462 1.65 -19.54 -27.51
CA GLN A 462 1.29 -20.38 -26.39
C GLN A 462 2.52 -21.20 -25.96
N ALA A 463 2.88 -21.09 -24.68
CA ALA A 463 4.01 -21.81 -24.09
C ALA A 463 3.60 -22.69 -22.92
N THR A 464 4.50 -23.56 -22.47
CA THR A 464 4.31 -24.34 -21.24
C THR A 464 5.63 -24.55 -20.48
N TYR A 465 5.51 -24.63 -19.15
CA TYR A 465 6.62 -24.95 -18.27
C TYR A 465 6.80 -26.46 -18.16
N VAL A 466 8.03 -26.90 -18.40
CA VAL A 466 8.46 -28.30 -18.30
C VAL A 466 9.51 -28.38 -17.19
N TRP A 467 9.05 -28.42 -15.94
CA TRP A 467 9.92 -28.49 -14.76
C TRP A 467 10.82 -29.74 -14.75
N ASN A 468 10.29 -30.88 -15.20
CA ASN A 468 11.06 -32.11 -15.38
C ASN A 468 11.29 -32.39 -16.88
N SER A 469 12.54 -32.18 -17.32
CA SER A 469 12.96 -32.38 -18.71
C SER A 469 13.33 -33.82 -19.08
N GLU A 470 13.26 -34.79 -18.16
CA GLU A 470 13.70 -36.17 -18.39
C GLU A 470 13.09 -36.81 -19.63
N ALA A 471 11.78 -36.64 -19.84
CA ALA A 471 11.08 -37.23 -20.99
C ALA A 471 11.52 -36.61 -22.34
N LEU A 472 11.90 -35.33 -22.34
CA LEU A 472 12.40 -34.63 -23.53
C LEU A 472 13.88 -34.90 -23.80
N LEU A 473 14.67 -35.12 -22.75
CA LEU A 473 16.08 -35.47 -22.86
C LEU A 473 16.30 -36.95 -23.19
N ASP A 474 15.33 -37.81 -22.91
CA ASP A 474 15.32 -39.22 -23.26
C ASP A 474 15.11 -39.43 -24.78
N PRO A 475 16.09 -39.98 -25.52
CA PRO A 475 16.00 -40.19 -26.96
C PRO A 475 14.78 -41.03 -27.39
N VAL A 476 14.31 -41.96 -26.54
CA VAL A 476 13.17 -42.84 -26.87
C VAL A 476 11.85 -42.10 -26.78
N ARG A 477 11.71 -41.20 -25.79
CA ARG A 477 10.45 -40.48 -25.51
C ARG A 477 10.35 -39.11 -26.17
N ARG A 478 11.49 -38.49 -26.50
CA ARG A 478 11.58 -37.11 -27.04
C ARG A 478 10.63 -36.84 -28.19
N GLN A 479 10.64 -37.68 -29.22
CA GLN A 479 9.81 -37.45 -30.42
C GLN A 479 8.31 -37.47 -30.09
N ALA A 480 7.86 -38.41 -29.27
CA ALA A 480 6.46 -38.49 -28.85
C ALA A 480 6.05 -37.27 -28.02
N GLU A 481 6.90 -36.82 -27.09
CA GLU A 481 6.63 -35.63 -26.27
C GLU A 481 6.61 -34.33 -27.10
N LEU A 482 7.56 -34.14 -28.04
CA LEU A 482 7.55 -32.98 -28.94
C LEU A 482 6.29 -32.96 -29.82
N GLN A 483 5.84 -34.12 -30.31
CA GLN A 483 4.59 -34.23 -31.06
C GLN A 483 3.37 -33.91 -30.18
N ALA A 484 3.34 -34.37 -28.93
CA ALA A 484 2.25 -34.08 -28.00
C ALA A 484 2.16 -32.58 -27.70
N LEU A 485 3.29 -31.91 -27.46
CA LEU A 485 3.37 -30.45 -27.27
C LEU A 485 2.79 -29.69 -28.48
N ARG A 486 3.18 -30.09 -29.70
CA ARG A 486 2.67 -29.49 -30.94
C ARG A 486 1.17 -29.71 -31.13
N LYS A 487 0.68 -30.93 -30.88
CA LYS A 487 -0.76 -31.25 -30.94
C LYS A 487 -1.58 -30.46 -29.92
N ALA A 488 -1.00 -30.17 -28.76
CA ALA A 488 -1.61 -29.32 -27.72
C ALA A 488 -1.59 -27.83 -28.06
N GLY A 489 -1.00 -27.43 -29.20
CA GLY A 489 -0.94 -26.04 -29.68
C GLY A 489 0.24 -25.23 -29.13
N MET A 490 1.19 -25.87 -28.43
CA MET A 490 2.36 -25.18 -27.90
C MET A 490 3.31 -24.79 -29.04
N GLN A 491 3.85 -23.57 -28.98
CA GLN A 491 4.92 -23.09 -29.87
C GLN A 491 6.23 -22.85 -29.12
N LYS A 492 6.17 -22.71 -27.79
CA LYS A 492 7.35 -22.47 -26.94
C LYS A 492 7.33 -23.37 -25.71
N ILE A 493 8.49 -23.80 -25.24
CA ILE A 493 8.64 -24.52 -23.96
C ILE A 493 9.70 -23.85 -23.09
N TYR A 494 9.43 -23.79 -21.78
CA TYR A 494 10.40 -23.43 -20.76
C TYR A 494 10.94 -24.73 -20.14
N LEU A 495 12.17 -25.10 -20.51
CA LEU A 495 12.76 -26.40 -20.21
C LEU A 495 13.61 -26.30 -18.93
N GLY A 496 13.13 -26.89 -17.84
CA GLY A 496 13.82 -26.94 -16.56
C GLY A 496 14.92 -28.00 -16.53
N LEU A 497 16.01 -27.70 -15.79
CA LEU A 497 17.06 -28.66 -15.48
C LEU A 497 17.08 -28.94 -13.98
N ASN A 498 17.08 -30.21 -13.60
CA ASN A 498 17.20 -30.60 -12.19
C ASN A 498 18.68 -30.62 -11.73
N ALA A 499 18.90 -30.71 -10.41
CA ALA A 499 20.23 -30.68 -9.82
C ALA A 499 21.18 -31.78 -10.36
N VAL A 500 20.65 -32.98 -10.65
CA VAL A 500 21.44 -34.09 -11.21
C VAL A 500 21.91 -33.78 -12.64
N GLN A 501 21.02 -33.22 -13.46
CA GLN A 501 21.31 -32.80 -14.83
C GLN A 501 22.36 -31.67 -14.86
N VAL A 502 22.26 -30.72 -13.91
CA VAL A 502 23.23 -29.63 -13.74
C VAL A 502 24.58 -30.14 -13.21
N ALA A 503 24.59 -31.10 -12.28
CA ALA A 503 25.82 -31.70 -11.78
C ALA A 503 26.55 -32.49 -12.87
N ASN A 504 25.81 -33.11 -13.81
CA ASN A 504 26.36 -33.89 -14.92
C ASN A 504 26.19 -33.17 -16.29
N LEU A 505 26.58 -31.89 -16.35
CA LEU A 505 26.38 -31.06 -17.55
C LEU A 505 27.04 -31.61 -18.80
N SER A 506 28.17 -32.30 -18.70
CA SER A 506 28.87 -32.87 -19.87
C SER A 506 27.98 -33.85 -20.64
N ALA A 507 27.31 -34.77 -19.93
CA ALA A 507 26.37 -35.73 -20.53
C ALA A 507 25.04 -35.07 -20.91
N THR A 508 24.54 -34.16 -20.07
CA THR A 508 23.28 -33.43 -20.31
C THR A 508 23.36 -32.56 -21.57
N ARG A 509 24.50 -31.91 -21.81
CA ARG A 509 24.70 -30.97 -22.92
C ARG A 509 24.45 -31.61 -24.27
N GLN A 510 24.98 -32.81 -24.51
CA GLN A 510 24.76 -33.52 -25.78
C GLN A 510 23.28 -33.82 -26.02
N ARG A 511 22.55 -34.23 -24.97
CA ARG A 511 21.11 -34.49 -25.05
C ARG A 511 20.31 -33.21 -25.30
N LEU A 512 20.73 -32.09 -24.69
CA LEU A 512 20.16 -30.78 -24.93
C LEU A 512 20.37 -30.32 -26.38
N GLU A 513 21.58 -30.45 -26.94
CA GLU A 513 21.84 -30.09 -28.34
C GLU A 513 20.90 -30.82 -29.30
N GLN A 514 20.74 -32.13 -29.10
CA GLN A 514 19.83 -32.92 -29.93
C GLN A 514 18.37 -32.52 -29.74
N LEU A 515 17.92 -32.30 -28.49
CA LEU A 515 16.57 -31.83 -28.20
C LEU A 515 16.28 -30.48 -28.88
N LEU A 516 17.22 -29.53 -28.78
CA LEU A 516 17.08 -28.21 -29.39
C LEU A 516 16.99 -28.29 -30.92
N GLN A 517 17.78 -29.16 -31.54
CA GLN A 517 17.68 -29.41 -32.99
C GLN A 517 16.34 -30.06 -33.37
N ASP A 518 15.89 -31.08 -32.64
CA ASP A 518 14.63 -31.78 -32.92
C ASP A 518 13.41 -30.87 -32.69
N ALA A 519 13.46 -30.02 -31.66
CA ALA A 519 12.44 -29.01 -31.38
C ALA A 519 12.38 -27.94 -32.48
N ALA A 520 13.54 -27.44 -32.93
CA ALA A 520 13.62 -26.47 -34.02
C ALA A 520 13.04 -27.03 -35.33
N ARG A 521 13.35 -28.29 -35.69
CA ARG A 521 12.75 -28.98 -36.85
C ARG A 521 11.23 -29.12 -36.72
N SER A 522 10.72 -29.20 -35.50
CA SER A 522 9.28 -29.29 -35.19
C SER A 522 8.60 -27.92 -35.06
N GLY A 523 9.35 -26.82 -35.24
CA GLY A 523 8.85 -25.45 -35.08
C GLY A 523 8.55 -25.05 -33.63
N LEU A 524 9.19 -25.70 -32.65
CA LEU A 524 9.11 -25.35 -31.23
C LEU A 524 10.31 -24.51 -30.80
N GLN A 525 10.05 -23.40 -30.14
CA GLN A 525 11.06 -22.60 -29.45
C GLN A 525 11.34 -23.20 -28.07
N VAL A 526 12.61 -23.29 -27.69
CA VAL A 526 13.02 -23.84 -26.40
C VAL A 526 13.77 -22.76 -25.63
N SER A 527 13.27 -22.42 -24.45
CA SER A 527 13.91 -21.50 -23.53
C SER A 527 14.44 -22.27 -22.32
N LEU A 528 15.63 -21.91 -21.89
CA LEU A 528 16.22 -22.46 -20.68
C LEU A 528 15.46 -21.92 -19.46
N LEU A 529 14.96 -22.79 -18.59
CA LEU A 529 14.24 -22.41 -17.37
C LEU A 529 15.12 -22.70 -16.15
N LEU A 530 15.40 -21.67 -15.36
CA LEU A 530 16.15 -21.78 -14.11
C LEU A 530 15.41 -21.00 -13.01
N GLY A 531 15.36 -21.55 -11.78
CA GLY A 531 14.52 -20.98 -10.72
C GLY A 531 14.93 -21.38 -9.30
N ASP A 532 16.22 -21.45 -9.00
CA ASP A 532 16.67 -21.66 -7.62
C ASP A 532 16.60 -20.33 -6.85
N PRO A 533 15.73 -20.19 -5.83
CA PRO A 533 15.53 -18.93 -5.14
C PRO A 533 16.78 -18.47 -4.38
N SER A 534 17.70 -19.37 -4.02
CA SER A 534 18.93 -19.01 -3.31
C SER A 534 19.80 -18.04 -4.12
N TRP A 535 19.73 -18.05 -5.46
CA TRP A 535 20.52 -17.16 -6.30
C TRP A 535 20.17 -15.68 -6.17
N ILE A 536 19.01 -15.34 -5.59
CA ILE A 536 18.67 -13.95 -5.24
C ILE A 536 19.69 -13.41 -4.23
N GLU A 537 20.18 -14.26 -3.32
CA GLU A 537 21.16 -13.87 -2.33
C GLU A 537 22.53 -13.56 -2.98
N PRO A 538 23.19 -12.44 -2.61
CA PRO A 538 24.46 -12.04 -3.22
C PRO A 538 25.55 -13.12 -3.20
N GLN A 539 25.57 -13.96 -2.16
CA GLN A 539 26.54 -15.03 -1.96
C GLN A 539 26.38 -16.21 -2.94
N HIS A 540 25.18 -16.43 -3.49
CA HIS A 540 24.89 -17.54 -4.40
C HIS A 540 24.75 -17.10 -5.86
N ARG A 541 24.62 -15.79 -6.14
CA ARG A 541 24.52 -15.22 -7.50
C ARG A 541 25.57 -15.72 -8.48
N LYS A 542 26.80 -15.95 -8.02
CA LYS A 542 27.90 -16.43 -8.86
C LYS A 542 27.62 -17.81 -9.46
N GLN A 543 26.90 -18.67 -8.73
CA GLN A 543 26.54 -20.02 -9.18
C GLN A 543 25.67 -19.97 -10.44
N LEU A 544 24.70 -19.03 -10.49
CA LEU A 544 23.88 -18.79 -11.68
C LEU A 544 24.75 -18.37 -12.88
N THR A 545 25.63 -17.38 -12.71
CA THR A 545 26.48 -16.89 -13.81
C THR A 545 27.46 -17.94 -14.33
N GLU A 546 28.01 -18.79 -13.44
CA GLU A 546 28.89 -19.89 -13.84
C GLU A 546 28.11 -21.00 -14.56
N LEU A 547 26.86 -21.26 -14.16
CA LEU A 547 25.99 -22.21 -14.85
C LEU A 547 25.65 -21.73 -16.27
N LEU A 548 25.32 -20.44 -16.44
CA LEU A 548 25.08 -19.84 -17.75
C LEU A 548 26.28 -20.02 -18.67
N GLY A 549 27.50 -19.71 -18.18
CA GLY A 549 28.73 -19.90 -18.94
C GLY A 549 29.00 -21.35 -19.36
N LYS A 550 28.59 -22.35 -18.56
CA LYS A 550 28.71 -23.78 -18.93
C LYS A 550 27.72 -24.20 -20.02
N LEU A 551 26.59 -23.49 -20.14
CA LEU A 551 25.54 -23.76 -21.11
C LEU A 551 25.70 -22.94 -22.40
N ASP A 552 26.65 -22.01 -22.44
CA ASP A 552 26.99 -21.21 -23.63
C ASP A 552 27.23 -22.09 -24.86
N GLY A 553 26.88 -21.57 -26.04
CA GLY A 553 26.91 -22.30 -27.30
C GLY A 553 25.71 -23.23 -27.58
N LEU A 554 24.80 -23.42 -26.61
CA LEU A 554 23.52 -24.11 -26.88
C LEU A 554 22.51 -23.16 -27.56
N PRO A 555 21.80 -23.58 -28.61
CA PRO A 555 20.88 -22.73 -29.34
C PRO A 555 19.50 -22.59 -28.67
N PHE A 556 19.45 -22.22 -27.39
CA PHE A 556 18.21 -21.78 -26.76
C PHE A 556 17.72 -20.45 -27.37
N THR A 557 16.41 -20.22 -27.34
CA THR A 557 15.80 -18.99 -27.86
C THR A 557 15.84 -17.85 -26.84
N SER A 558 15.68 -18.15 -25.55
CA SER A 558 15.77 -17.20 -24.44
C SER A 558 16.15 -17.92 -23.14
N LEU A 559 16.65 -17.16 -22.16
CA LEU A 559 16.75 -17.58 -20.76
C LEU A 559 15.48 -17.10 -20.03
N HIS A 560 14.80 -17.99 -19.32
CA HIS A 560 13.66 -17.68 -18.47
C HIS A 560 14.01 -17.94 -17.01
N LEU A 561 14.01 -16.89 -16.20
CA LEU A 561 14.31 -16.96 -14.77
C LEU A 561 13.02 -16.92 -13.95
N ASP A 562 12.75 -18.01 -13.23
CA ASP A 562 11.66 -18.12 -12.27
C ASP A 562 12.19 -17.92 -10.85
N LEU A 563 12.55 -16.68 -10.54
CA LEU A 563 13.12 -16.28 -9.26
C LEU A 563 12.09 -15.46 -8.48
N GLU A 564 11.19 -16.17 -7.78
CA GLU A 564 10.15 -15.56 -6.96
C GLU A 564 10.72 -15.07 -5.63
N VAL A 565 10.69 -13.75 -5.40
CA VAL A 565 11.22 -13.11 -4.20
C VAL A 565 10.48 -13.51 -2.91
N GLU A 566 9.25 -14.01 -3.05
CA GLU A 566 8.40 -14.52 -1.97
C GLU A 566 8.85 -15.88 -1.43
N GLN A 567 9.57 -16.69 -2.23
CA GLN A 567 10.06 -18.00 -1.79
C GLN A 567 11.10 -17.91 -0.66
N LEU A 568 11.74 -16.74 -0.51
CA LEU A 568 12.67 -16.45 0.60
C LEU A 568 11.96 -15.84 1.84
N GLY A 569 10.62 -15.92 1.91
CA GLY A 569 9.82 -15.56 3.07
C GLY A 569 9.06 -14.23 2.94
N MET A 570 8.05 -14.04 3.76
CA MET A 570 7.20 -12.83 3.76
C MET A 570 7.30 -12.09 5.11
N PRO A 571 7.26 -10.74 5.13
CA PRO A 571 7.18 -9.83 3.99
C PRO A 571 8.49 -9.77 3.18
N VAL A 572 8.40 -9.33 1.92
CA VAL A 572 9.58 -9.14 1.05
C VAL A 572 10.21 -7.77 1.35
N PRO A 573 11.44 -7.70 1.89
CA PRO A 573 12.11 -6.44 2.14
C PRO A 573 12.67 -5.83 0.85
N ASP A 574 12.81 -4.50 0.81
CA ASP A 574 13.37 -3.77 -0.34
C ASP A 574 14.77 -4.23 -0.72
N GLN A 575 15.57 -4.63 0.27
CA GLN A 575 16.90 -5.17 0.01
C GLN A 575 16.82 -6.43 -0.86
N ARG A 576 15.81 -7.29 -0.67
CA ARG A 576 15.64 -8.50 -1.49
C ARG A 576 15.24 -8.15 -2.92
N LEU A 577 14.42 -7.12 -3.13
CA LEU A 577 14.09 -6.63 -4.47
C LEU A 577 15.33 -6.07 -5.18
N LYS A 578 16.19 -5.34 -4.46
CA LYS A 578 17.48 -4.87 -4.99
C LYS A 578 18.41 -6.03 -5.33
N ASP A 579 18.54 -7.01 -4.44
CA ASP A 579 19.39 -8.19 -4.64
C ASP A 579 18.90 -9.05 -5.82
N TRP A 580 17.58 -9.14 -6.01
CA TRP A 580 16.96 -9.77 -7.17
C TRP A 580 17.26 -9.00 -8.47
N LEU A 581 17.07 -7.68 -8.51
CA LEU A 581 17.40 -6.85 -9.68
C LEU A 581 18.90 -6.91 -10.04
N ASP A 582 19.78 -6.96 -9.04
CA ASP A 582 21.21 -7.13 -9.25
C ASP A 582 21.56 -8.53 -9.78
N THR A 583 20.84 -9.56 -9.35
CA THR A 583 20.95 -10.92 -9.88
C THR A 583 20.48 -10.99 -11.33
N LEU A 584 19.36 -10.34 -11.67
CA LEU A 584 18.87 -10.22 -13.05
C LEU A 584 19.89 -9.48 -13.94
N ARG A 585 20.49 -8.38 -13.45
CA ARG A 585 21.56 -7.67 -14.17
C ARG A 585 22.80 -8.56 -14.39
N ALA A 586 23.20 -9.34 -13.40
CA ALA A 586 24.32 -10.26 -13.55
C ALA A 586 24.01 -11.37 -14.57
N ALA A 587 22.79 -11.91 -14.56
CA ALA A 587 22.35 -12.91 -15.53
C ALA A 587 22.27 -12.33 -16.95
N THR A 588 21.78 -11.11 -17.15
CA THR A 588 21.72 -10.48 -18.48
C THR A 588 23.10 -10.18 -19.05
N VAL A 589 24.09 -9.88 -18.20
CA VAL A 589 25.49 -9.72 -18.61
C VAL A 589 26.14 -11.06 -18.95
N ALA A 590 25.84 -12.11 -18.20
CA ALA A 590 26.43 -13.44 -18.40
C ALA A 590 25.75 -14.26 -19.50
N SER A 591 24.50 -13.98 -19.84
CA SER A 591 23.73 -14.77 -20.80
C SER A 591 23.97 -14.35 -22.25
N GLN A 592 24.19 -15.32 -23.13
CA GLN A 592 24.16 -15.11 -24.59
C GLN A 592 22.74 -15.00 -25.16
N TRP A 593 21.70 -15.31 -24.38
CA TRP A 593 20.30 -15.28 -24.80
C TRP A 593 19.54 -14.10 -24.19
N PRO A 594 18.47 -13.61 -24.84
CA PRO A 594 17.57 -12.65 -24.21
C PRO A 594 17.00 -13.21 -22.90
N VAL A 595 17.02 -12.39 -21.84
CA VAL A 595 16.52 -12.78 -20.52
C VAL A 595 15.07 -12.34 -20.35
N ALA A 596 14.23 -13.30 -19.97
CA ALA A 596 12.85 -13.13 -19.56
C ALA A 596 12.68 -13.62 -18.12
N ILE A 597 11.65 -13.15 -17.43
CA ILE A 597 11.35 -13.55 -16.06
C ILE A 597 9.89 -13.98 -15.91
N SER A 598 9.62 -14.82 -14.91
CA SER A 598 8.29 -14.95 -14.31
C SER A 598 8.27 -14.20 -12.98
N SER A 599 7.13 -13.60 -12.66
CA SER A 599 6.97 -12.87 -11.41
C SER A 599 5.50 -12.72 -11.03
N HIS A 600 5.26 -12.63 -9.72
CA HIS A 600 3.94 -12.28 -9.19
C HIS A 600 3.52 -10.89 -9.71
N PRO A 601 2.25 -10.68 -10.12
CA PRO A 601 1.74 -9.40 -10.63
C PRO A 601 1.85 -8.23 -9.64
N ARG A 602 2.10 -8.49 -8.35
CA ARG A 602 2.12 -7.46 -7.28
C ARG A 602 3.31 -6.52 -7.41
N TRP A 603 4.36 -6.95 -8.12
CA TRP A 603 5.53 -6.12 -8.39
C TRP A 603 5.33 -5.23 -9.62
N PHE A 604 4.22 -5.43 -10.35
CA PHE A 604 3.87 -4.73 -11.59
C PHE A 604 2.57 -3.94 -11.48
N VAL A 605 1.86 -4.03 -10.35
CA VAL A 605 0.87 -3.02 -9.96
C VAL A 605 1.61 -1.72 -9.58
N ALA A 606 0.90 -0.59 -9.54
CA ALA A 606 1.47 0.76 -9.42
C ALA A 606 2.69 0.84 -8.47
N ALA A 607 3.75 1.52 -8.92
CA ALA A 607 4.96 1.70 -8.13
C ALA A 607 4.64 2.41 -6.81
N GLN A 608 5.08 1.82 -5.69
CA GLN A 608 4.97 2.42 -4.38
C GLN A 608 6.19 3.34 -4.16
N ALA A 609 5.95 4.61 -3.81
CA ALA A 609 7.03 5.53 -3.47
C ALA A 609 7.85 4.97 -2.30
N GLY A 610 9.19 5.13 -2.35
CA GLY A 610 10.11 4.59 -1.35
C GLY A 610 10.56 3.14 -1.57
N HIS A 611 9.84 2.35 -2.38
CA HIS A 611 10.18 0.97 -2.70
C HIS A 611 10.88 0.84 -4.07
N PRO A 612 11.74 -0.17 -4.29
CA PRO A 612 12.32 -0.44 -5.60
C PRO A 612 11.25 -0.66 -6.68
N CYS A 613 11.19 0.25 -7.67
CA CYS A 613 10.32 0.06 -8.83
C CYS A 613 10.90 -1.02 -9.75
N VAL A 614 10.43 -2.25 -9.59
CA VAL A 614 10.80 -3.41 -10.42
C VAL A 614 10.58 -3.10 -11.92
N PRO A 615 9.37 -2.76 -12.41
CA PRO A 615 9.14 -2.56 -13.83
C PRO A 615 9.95 -1.40 -14.42
N CYS A 616 10.27 -0.36 -13.63
CA CYS A 616 11.12 0.75 -14.08
C CYS A 616 12.58 0.30 -14.32
N ALA A 617 13.08 -0.64 -13.50
CA ALA A 617 14.47 -1.08 -13.55
C ALA A 617 14.73 -2.15 -14.63
N LEU A 618 13.73 -2.99 -14.93
CA LEU A 618 13.88 -4.14 -15.84
C LEU A 618 14.42 -3.76 -17.24
N PRO A 619 13.90 -2.73 -17.95
CA PRO A 619 14.41 -2.37 -19.28
C PRO A 619 15.87 -1.94 -19.24
N ALA A 620 16.28 -1.21 -18.20
CA ALA A 620 17.64 -0.71 -18.03
C ALA A 620 18.66 -1.83 -17.75
N ILE A 621 18.22 -2.93 -17.12
CA ILE A 621 19.07 -4.10 -16.88
C ILE A 621 19.03 -5.13 -18.02
N GLY A 622 18.25 -4.87 -19.09
CA GLY A 622 18.17 -5.72 -20.28
C GLY A 622 17.09 -6.81 -20.24
N VAL A 623 16.18 -6.77 -19.26
CA VAL A 623 15.00 -7.65 -19.21
C VAL A 623 13.82 -6.91 -19.83
N ARG A 624 13.25 -7.47 -20.89
CA ARG A 624 12.12 -6.85 -21.61
C ARG A 624 10.85 -7.69 -21.64
N GLN A 625 10.93 -8.97 -21.28
CA GLN A 625 9.78 -9.88 -21.32
C GLN A 625 9.47 -10.44 -19.94
N VAL A 626 8.20 -10.33 -19.52
CA VAL A 626 7.72 -10.76 -18.20
C VAL A 626 6.51 -11.68 -18.34
N SER A 627 6.56 -12.86 -17.72
CA SER A 627 5.41 -13.76 -17.57
C SER A 627 4.73 -13.50 -16.23
N LEU A 628 3.51 -12.95 -16.25
CA LEU A 628 2.75 -12.58 -15.05
C LEU A 628 2.04 -13.81 -14.48
N MET A 629 2.43 -14.21 -13.27
CA MET A 629 1.85 -15.36 -12.55
C MET A 629 0.50 -14.99 -11.93
N ILE A 630 -0.56 -15.00 -12.74
CA ILE A 630 -1.93 -14.62 -12.32
C ILE A 630 -2.78 -15.88 -12.15
N TYR A 631 -2.68 -16.55 -11.01
CA TYR A 631 -3.44 -17.77 -10.77
C TYR A 631 -4.88 -17.49 -10.35
N THR A 632 -5.78 -17.47 -11.34
CA THR A 632 -7.22 -17.43 -11.15
C THR A 632 -7.91 -18.18 -12.29
N ARG A 633 -8.92 -18.98 -11.96
CA ARG A 633 -9.80 -19.64 -12.94
C ARG A 633 -10.84 -18.69 -13.53
N ASN A 634 -10.92 -17.44 -13.06
CA ASN A 634 -11.78 -16.42 -13.64
C ASN A 634 -11.09 -15.77 -14.86
N PRO A 635 -11.47 -16.09 -16.11
CA PRO A 635 -10.74 -15.65 -17.28
C PRO A 635 -10.86 -14.15 -17.55
N GLN A 636 -11.94 -13.51 -17.09
CA GLN A 636 -12.11 -12.07 -17.20
C GLN A 636 -11.16 -11.34 -16.25
N ARG A 637 -11.03 -11.84 -15.00
CA ARG A 637 -10.13 -11.24 -14.01
C ARG A 637 -8.67 -11.37 -14.41
N SER A 638 -8.25 -12.53 -14.92
CA SER A 638 -6.87 -12.72 -15.38
C SER A 638 -6.53 -11.84 -16.58
N ALA A 639 -7.48 -11.69 -17.52
CA ALA A 639 -7.30 -10.82 -18.67
C ALA A 639 -7.28 -9.33 -18.28
N GLN A 640 -8.21 -8.90 -17.43
CA GLN A 640 -8.24 -7.52 -16.95
C GLN A 640 -6.90 -7.14 -16.30
N LEU A 641 -6.42 -7.91 -15.33
CA LEU A 641 -5.19 -7.60 -14.60
C LEU A 641 -3.95 -7.62 -15.51
N ALA A 642 -3.85 -8.59 -16.42
CA ALA A 642 -2.74 -8.65 -17.38
C ALA A 642 -2.76 -7.46 -18.34
N GLY A 643 -3.94 -7.07 -18.83
CA GLY A 643 -4.12 -5.93 -19.73
C GLY A 643 -3.76 -4.59 -19.07
N GLU A 644 -4.26 -4.34 -17.86
CA GLU A 644 -3.95 -3.14 -17.07
C GLU A 644 -2.45 -3.01 -16.79
N ILE A 645 -1.78 -4.12 -16.44
CA ILE A 645 -0.32 -4.13 -16.22
C ILE A 645 0.43 -3.85 -17.53
N ALA A 646 0.02 -4.46 -18.64
CA ALA A 646 0.69 -4.28 -19.92
C ALA A 646 0.56 -2.85 -20.46
N GLN A 647 -0.61 -2.23 -20.32
CA GLN A 647 -0.82 -0.83 -20.69
C GLN A 647 -0.03 0.15 -19.82
N ARG A 648 0.13 -0.16 -18.52
CA ARG A 648 0.90 0.67 -17.59
C ARG A 648 2.40 0.71 -17.91
N TRP A 649 2.96 -0.40 -18.42
CA TRP A 649 4.40 -0.55 -18.65
C TRP A 649 4.70 -0.88 -20.12
N PRO A 650 4.51 0.07 -21.05
CA PRO A 650 4.64 -0.19 -22.49
C PRO A 650 6.07 -0.54 -22.94
N ASP A 651 7.08 -0.23 -22.14
CA ASP A 651 8.48 -0.60 -22.41
C ASP A 651 8.79 -2.08 -22.10
N LEU A 652 7.83 -2.80 -21.52
CA LEU A 652 7.89 -4.23 -21.22
C LEU A 652 6.85 -4.99 -22.04
N GLN A 653 7.22 -6.20 -22.43
CA GLN A 653 6.34 -7.12 -23.11
C GLN A 653 5.85 -8.18 -22.11
N PHE A 654 4.53 -8.32 -21.98
CA PHE A 654 3.95 -9.22 -21.01
C PHE A 654 3.42 -10.51 -21.63
N ARG A 655 3.39 -11.56 -20.82
CA ARG A 655 2.71 -12.83 -21.11
C ARG A 655 1.86 -13.19 -19.89
N LEU A 656 0.74 -13.85 -20.12
CA LEU A 656 -0.13 -14.31 -19.03
C LEU A 656 0.27 -15.75 -18.65
N ALA A 657 0.67 -15.99 -17.40
CA ALA A 657 0.84 -17.35 -16.90
C ALA A 657 -0.45 -17.84 -16.21
N GLN A 658 -0.82 -19.09 -16.47
CA GLN A 658 -1.99 -19.76 -15.89
C GLN A 658 -1.61 -21.18 -15.45
N SER A 659 -2.22 -21.65 -14.35
CA SER A 659 -1.96 -23.00 -13.86
C SER A 659 -3.02 -24.00 -14.31
N THR A 660 -2.60 -25.22 -14.61
CA THR A 660 -3.40 -26.45 -14.81
C THR A 660 -3.10 -27.50 -13.74
N GLU A 661 -2.33 -27.15 -12.72
CA GLU A 661 -1.86 -28.07 -11.70
C GLU A 661 -2.98 -28.42 -10.69
N PRO A 662 -3.18 -29.71 -10.36
CA PRO A 662 -4.27 -30.15 -9.50
C PRO A 662 -4.09 -29.82 -8.03
N GLN A 663 -2.86 -29.50 -7.59
CA GLN A 663 -2.57 -29.16 -6.19
C GLN A 663 -3.00 -27.74 -5.79
N LEU A 664 -3.23 -26.85 -6.76
CA LEU A 664 -3.75 -25.51 -6.50
C LEU A 664 -5.28 -25.55 -6.33
N PRO A 665 -5.86 -24.62 -5.56
CA PRO A 665 -7.31 -24.49 -5.42
C PRO A 665 -8.03 -24.43 -6.78
N SER A 666 -9.25 -24.96 -6.85
CA SER A 666 -10.07 -24.95 -8.08
C SER A 666 -10.42 -23.54 -8.57
N THR A 667 -10.29 -22.53 -7.72
CA THR A 667 -10.43 -21.11 -8.05
C THR A 667 -9.18 -20.49 -8.68
N GLU A 668 -8.03 -21.17 -8.62
CA GLU A 668 -6.71 -20.68 -9.05
C GLU A 668 -6.14 -21.49 -10.22
N SER A 669 -6.62 -22.72 -10.42
CA SER A 669 -6.15 -23.64 -11.45
C SER A 669 -7.23 -24.12 -12.41
N TRP A 670 -6.81 -24.32 -13.65
CA TRP A 670 -7.59 -24.93 -14.73
C TRP A 670 -7.54 -26.46 -14.72
N ALA A 671 -7.08 -27.07 -13.62
CA ALA A 671 -7.13 -28.51 -13.42
C ALA A 671 -8.54 -29.08 -13.73
N GLY A 672 -8.55 -30.19 -14.48
CA GLY A 672 -9.76 -30.87 -14.93
C GLY A 672 -10.44 -30.26 -16.17
N ALA A 673 -9.96 -29.15 -16.72
CA ALA A 673 -10.46 -28.63 -17.99
C ALA A 673 -9.98 -29.49 -19.17
N SER A 674 -10.81 -29.63 -20.21
CA SER A 674 -10.43 -30.33 -21.45
C SER A 674 -9.52 -29.47 -22.34
N ALA A 675 -8.75 -30.10 -23.22
CA ALA A 675 -7.91 -29.40 -24.18
C ALA A 675 -8.72 -28.42 -25.07
N GLU A 676 -9.95 -28.78 -25.45
CA GLU A 676 -10.86 -27.91 -26.23
C GLU A 676 -11.31 -26.69 -25.43
N GLN A 677 -11.54 -26.84 -24.12
CA GLN A 677 -11.92 -25.73 -23.25
C GLN A 677 -10.75 -24.75 -23.13
N LEU A 678 -9.53 -25.25 -22.89
CA LEU A 678 -8.34 -24.42 -22.81
C LEU A 678 -8.06 -23.70 -24.13
N GLN A 679 -8.14 -24.40 -25.27
CA GLN A 679 -7.91 -23.79 -26.58
C GLN A 679 -8.93 -22.69 -26.92
N ARG A 680 -10.22 -22.89 -26.59
CA ARG A 680 -11.22 -21.82 -26.73
C ARG A 680 -10.91 -20.63 -25.83
N GLN A 681 -10.42 -20.87 -24.62
CA GLN A 681 -10.06 -19.79 -23.71
C GLN A 681 -8.81 -19.03 -24.18
N VAL A 682 -7.81 -19.72 -24.72
CA VAL A 682 -6.62 -19.08 -25.33
C VAL A 682 -7.02 -18.17 -26.50
N ALA A 683 -7.94 -18.61 -27.36
CA ALA A 683 -8.43 -17.77 -28.45
C ALA A 683 -9.08 -16.47 -27.94
N LYS A 684 -9.91 -16.56 -26.89
CA LYS A 684 -10.52 -15.38 -26.24
C LYS A 684 -9.47 -14.45 -25.64
N TRP A 685 -8.49 -14.99 -24.92
CA TRP A 685 -7.41 -14.19 -24.35
C TRP A 685 -6.56 -13.52 -25.42
N ARG A 686 -6.24 -14.21 -26.52
CA ARG A 686 -5.53 -13.60 -27.64
C ARG A 686 -6.26 -12.37 -28.15
N ASP A 687 -7.54 -12.52 -28.48
CA ASP A 687 -8.32 -11.45 -29.10
C ASP A 687 -8.48 -10.25 -28.13
N GLN A 688 -8.54 -10.50 -26.81
CA GLN A 688 -8.64 -9.46 -25.79
C GLN A 688 -7.30 -8.80 -25.42
N LEU A 689 -6.23 -9.57 -25.28
CA LEU A 689 -4.98 -9.14 -24.64
C LEU A 689 -3.88 -8.77 -25.63
N GLN A 690 -3.87 -9.36 -26.83
CA GLN A 690 -2.87 -9.03 -27.84
C GLN A 690 -2.87 -7.54 -28.21
N PRO A 691 -4.03 -6.86 -28.39
CA PRO A 691 -4.07 -5.42 -28.64
C PRO A 691 -3.54 -4.57 -27.47
N GLN A 692 -3.43 -5.14 -26.27
CA GLN A 692 -3.01 -4.45 -25.05
C GLN A 692 -1.52 -4.67 -24.71
N GLY A 693 -0.74 -5.29 -25.61
CA GLY A 693 0.70 -5.51 -25.41
C GLY A 693 1.07 -6.85 -24.76
N VAL A 694 0.11 -7.78 -24.61
CA VAL A 694 0.37 -9.14 -24.12
C VAL A 694 0.65 -10.08 -25.30
N ALA A 695 1.82 -10.71 -25.30
CA ALA A 695 2.33 -11.50 -26.42
C ALA A 695 1.99 -13.01 -26.35
N GLY A 696 1.25 -13.44 -25.32
CA GLY A 696 0.87 -14.84 -25.23
C GLY A 696 0.44 -15.35 -23.86
N ILE A 697 0.27 -16.66 -23.81
CA ILE A 697 -0.12 -17.43 -22.63
C ILE A 697 0.94 -18.49 -22.31
N ASP A 698 1.22 -18.69 -21.03
CA ASP A 698 2.17 -19.68 -20.52
C ASP A 698 1.46 -20.62 -19.53
N TRP A 699 1.44 -21.91 -19.83
CA TRP A 699 0.76 -22.93 -19.01
C TRP A 699 1.70 -23.62 -18.02
N GLN A 700 1.35 -23.60 -16.75
CA GLN A 700 2.05 -24.30 -15.68
C GLN A 700 1.22 -25.47 -15.15
N ALA A 701 1.63 -26.73 -15.25
CA ALA A 701 2.80 -27.27 -15.93
C ALA A 701 2.41 -28.30 -16.98
N TRP A 702 3.30 -28.58 -17.94
CA TRP A 702 3.05 -29.52 -19.05
C TRP A 702 2.58 -30.91 -18.60
N ARG A 703 3.11 -31.39 -17.47
CA ARG A 703 2.74 -32.68 -16.89
C ARG A 703 1.23 -32.80 -16.66
N ASP A 704 0.61 -31.70 -16.23
CA ASP A 704 -0.78 -31.62 -15.79
C ASP A 704 -1.69 -31.01 -16.88
N PHE A 705 -1.12 -30.61 -18.02
CA PHE A 705 -1.86 -30.11 -19.16
C PHE A 705 -2.62 -31.26 -19.86
N PRO A 706 -3.92 -31.11 -20.18
CA PRO A 706 -4.70 -32.16 -20.83
C PRO A 706 -4.12 -32.48 -22.22
N LYS A 707 -3.49 -33.66 -22.35
CA LYS A 707 -2.99 -34.18 -23.61
C LYS A 707 -4.17 -34.79 -24.41
N ARG A 708 -4.29 -34.42 -25.69
CA ARG A 708 -5.32 -34.95 -26.60
C ARG A 708 -5.02 -36.36 -27.07
#